data_AF-A0A7C9INT3-F1
#
_entry.id   AF-A0A7C9INT3-F1
#
_cell.length_a   1.000
_cell.length_b   1.000
_cell.length_c   1.000
_cell.angle_alpha   90.00
_cell.angle_beta   90.00
_cell.angle_gamma   90.00
#
_symmetry.space_group_name_H-M   'P 1'
#
loop_
_entity.id
_entity.type
_entity.pdbx_description
1 polymer ?
#
loop_
_entity_poly.entity_id
_entity_poly.type
_entity_poly.pdbx_seq_one_letter_code
_entity_poly.pdbx_strand_id
1 'polypeptide(L)'
;MSAPALTQRDLIAHELFLRDVFSRFITFKTHSLYFPKSEDDALAAGFGPQCATAVHLPAERKVMTPLCADGRLLGVFVARGASLGAPRTLLPLLPRLGAMALTQLGLLLAADADRLTGLGSGEALLAAIAREIECVQDRILPGAASFVDPGLSGCHGGFGLAVLDLDHFSRVAGRFGFMVAEDVLVGAAAVIGRLCPEGGLAARLTDDLFALFLPGASAARCRETAELVLGELSRTAFPLAATGESLTLTASAGCVTYPQDVRGGQFAAAPAEQARLLLRKAKKGLAVAKDLGRNQAMPYNRILAEGGAVLEILPLSRLAVSLGRWVDAEPGQRFLVWSPRLERTVDVRTADGQRLSGRTPAMVKGEIVLVEVGEDMAFAETLNVSDPHLPLEPGDRLALIPETEDEAPGASCPVGAPRKDPASGLFAHRDFLRATAADREKRPVFSLALVVLPEVATQRRPGRPAEADMAEVGSVCRQFFGPAAVGGRFSASKLVFFLPERSPGQLAEAGADLIAALAERLGLTAAVGIAGYPCLNYARTDVPENCRKALDHALLLPQEPRLAVFDTLSLTVSGDRHFAHGDIYAAMEEYKQALLSDETNVLARNSLGICLARLGRLAQARAEFERVITAEPKNTMALYNLGCVRQRLGEAAGARTAFQKCLRANPGHVSSLLRLGRMAEESRRLEAALKYYRRASATGNAPALTLRHLARLALTRGRLDEAREHLHQALLLDPKDAFSLQLMARLYLTEGEDPAIAEAMARQAVALRPDRKEFWAELSRALAAQGRDEEAREAMARTEGV
;
A
#
# COMPACT_ATOMS: atom_id res chain seq x y z
N MET A 1 -20.47 38.78 10.54
CA MET A 1 -21.70 37.99 10.32
C MET A 1 -22.47 37.95 11.62
N SER A 2 -23.80 38.10 11.56
CA SER A 2 -24.67 38.04 12.74
C SER A 2 -24.60 36.65 13.38
N ALA A 3 -24.66 36.58 14.72
CA ALA A 3 -24.81 35.30 15.42
C ALA A 3 -26.05 34.55 14.85
N PRO A 4 -26.02 33.21 14.80
CA PRO A 4 -27.17 32.43 14.34
C PRO A 4 -28.41 32.80 15.17
N ALA A 5 -29.55 32.97 14.49
CA ALA A 5 -30.80 33.35 15.14
C ALA A 5 -31.27 32.20 16.06
N LEU A 6 -31.48 32.51 17.34
CA LEU A 6 -31.93 31.53 18.33
C LEU A 6 -33.31 30.96 17.96
N THR A 7 -33.45 29.64 18.15
CA THR A 7 -34.68 28.90 17.87
C THR A 7 -35.36 28.42 19.16
N GLN A 8 -36.64 28.03 19.06
CA GLN A 8 -37.36 27.41 20.18
C GLN A 8 -36.68 26.13 20.67
N ARG A 9 -36.04 25.38 19.77
CA ARG A 9 -35.31 24.14 20.10
C ARG A 9 -34.12 24.43 21.01
N ASP A 10 -33.42 25.55 20.77
CA ASP A 10 -32.28 25.96 21.59
C ASP A 10 -32.71 26.29 23.02
N LEU A 11 -33.87 26.94 23.18
CA LEU A 11 -34.46 27.21 24.50
C LEU A 11 -34.78 25.91 25.26
N ILE A 12 -35.34 24.91 24.58
CA ILE A 12 -35.66 23.61 25.19
C ILE A 12 -34.37 22.90 25.63
N ALA A 13 -33.38 22.83 24.75
CA ALA A 13 -32.10 22.17 25.04
C ALA A 13 -31.35 22.84 26.20
N HIS A 14 -31.56 24.15 26.41
CA HIS A 14 -30.85 24.97 27.40
C HIS A 14 -31.80 25.48 28.50
N GLU A 15 -32.87 24.74 28.80
CA GLU A 15 -33.85 25.11 29.82
C GLU A 15 -33.20 25.29 31.20
N LEU A 16 -32.22 24.44 31.55
CA LEU A 16 -31.49 24.51 32.81
C LEU A 16 -30.65 25.79 32.93
N PHE A 17 -30.07 26.27 31.83
CA PHE A 17 -29.36 27.55 31.81
C PHE A 17 -30.32 28.71 32.14
N LEU A 18 -31.50 28.72 31.51
CA LEU A 18 -32.53 29.73 31.78
C LEU A 18 -33.00 29.66 33.24
N ARG A 19 -33.23 28.46 33.76
CA ARG A 19 -33.56 28.23 35.19
C ARG A 19 -32.51 28.86 36.09
N ASP A 20 -31.23 28.60 35.85
CA ASP A 20 -30.14 29.07 36.70
C ASP A 20 -30.03 30.59 36.66
N VAL A 21 -30.20 31.22 35.49
CA VAL A 21 -30.25 32.68 35.37
C VAL A 21 -31.41 33.25 36.19
N PHE A 22 -32.64 32.77 35.98
CA PHE A 22 -33.80 33.31 36.69
C PHE A 22 -33.77 33.03 38.20
N SER A 23 -33.23 31.89 38.63
CA SER A 23 -33.15 31.52 40.06
C SER A 23 -32.30 32.49 40.90
N ARG A 24 -31.39 33.24 40.27
CA ARG A 24 -30.57 34.27 40.93
C ARG A 24 -31.36 35.54 41.27
N PHE A 25 -32.49 35.76 40.60
CA PHE A 25 -33.29 36.99 40.73
C PHE A 25 -34.69 36.75 41.31
N ILE A 26 -35.25 35.56 41.10
CA ILE A 26 -36.57 35.17 41.60
C ILE A 26 -36.53 33.79 42.24
N THR A 27 -37.11 33.67 43.43
CA THR A 27 -37.27 32.39 44.13
C THR A 27 -38.51 31.68 43.59
N PHE A 28 -38.38 30.46 43.10
CA PHE A 28 -39.50 29.63 42.62
C PHE A 28 -39.27 28.15 42.95
N LYS A 29 -40.36 27.35 43.01
CA LYS A 29 -40.29 25.91 43.31
C LYS A 29 -40.04 25.07 42.07
N THR A 30 -40.72 25.38 40.97
CA THR A 30 -40.63 24.66 39.70
C THR A 30 -40.68 25.63 38.53
N HIS A 31 -40.20 25.20 37.36
CA HIS A 31 -40.20 25.99 36.12
C HIS A 31 -40.73 25.17 34.95
N SER A 32 -41.13 25.85 33.88
CA SER A 32 -41.47 25.22 32.59
C SER A 32 -41.34 26.26 31.47
N LEU A 33 -40.98 25.82 30.27
CA LEU A 33 -41.06 26.64 29.05
C LEU A 33 -42.42 26.48 28.37
N TYR A 34 -43.00 27.60 27.95
CA TYR A 34 -44.25 27.66 27.17
C TYR A 34 -43.98 28.30 25.81
N PHE A 35 -44.46 27.68 24.73
CA PHE A 35 -44.29 28.15 23.36
C PHE A 35 -45.66 28.50 22.77
N PRO A 36 -45.99 29.79 22.56
CA PRO A 36 -47.27 30.22 22.00
C PRO A 36 -47.44 29.70 20.56
N LYS A 37 -48.66 29.28 20.20
CA LYS A 37 -48.97 28.74 18.87
C LYS A 37 -49.31 29.83 17.82
N SER A 38 -49.65 31.05 18.25
CA SER A 38 -49.91 32.22 17.39
C SER A 38 -49.56 33.52 18.13
N GLU A 39 -49.34 34.62 17.40
CA GLU A 39 -49.11 35.96 17.99
C GLU A 39 -50.35 36.51 18.73
N ASP A 40 -51.54 36.00 18.39
CA ASP A 40 -52.84 36.34 19.00
C ASP A 40 -53.18 35.53 20.27
N ASP A 41 -52.22 34.81 20.85
CA ASP A 41 -52.45 34.11 22.13
C ASP A 41 -52.80 35.16 23.20
N ALA A 42 -53.93 35.00 23.91
CA ALA A 42 -54.43 35.98 24.90
C ALA A 42 -53.39 36.33 26.00
N LEU A 43 -52.41 35.44 26.15
CA LEU A 43 -51.26 35.56 27.04
C LEU A 43 -50.20 36.55 26.54
N ALA A 44 -50.01 36.67 25.21
CA ALA A 44 -49.10 37.62 24.58
C ALA A 44 -49.56 39.08 24.78
N ALA A 45 -50.87 39.32 24.79
CA ALA A 45 -51.46 40.63 25.10
C ALA A 45 -51.10 41.14 26.51
N GLY A 46 -50.87 40.23 27.46
CA GLY A 46 -50.49 40.55 28.84
C GLY A 46 -49.05 41.08 29.01
N PHE A 47 -48.18 40.89 28.01
CA PHE A 47 -46.78 41.33 28.08
C PHE A 47 -46.56 42.77 27.61
N GLY A 48 -47.63 43.48 27.22
CA GLY A 48 -47.55 44.86 26.71
C GLY A 48 -46.89 44.96 25.33
N PRO A 49 -46.74 46.18 24.78
CA PRO A 49 -46.14 46.39 23.45
C PRO A 49 -44.70 45.85 23.45
N GLN A 50 -44.35 45.10 22.39
CA GLN A 50 -43.02 44.49 22.20
C GLN A 50 -42.59 43.52 23.33
N CYS A 51 -43.54 42.94 24.07
CA CYS A 51 -43.26 42.05 25.20
C CYS A 51 -42.40 42.70 26.32
N ALA A 52 -42.61 43.99 26.57
CA ALA A 52 -41.79 44.79 27.49
C ALA A 52 -42.01 44.50 28.99
N THR A 53 -43.06 43.76 29.38
CA THR A 53 -43.34 43.44 30.80
C THR A 53 -43.61 41.95 31.00
N ALA A 54 -43.18 41.40 32.15
CA ALA A 54 -43.59 40.08 32.60
C ALA A 54 -44.98 40.12 33.26
N VAL A 55 -45.63 38.96 33.36
CA VAL A 55 -46.95 38.79 34.00
C VAL A 55 -46.77 38.08 35.34
N HIS A 56 -47.32 38.63 36.42
CA HIS A 56 -47.37 37.98 37.73
C HIS A 56 -48.82 37.69 38.10
N LEU A 57 -49.11 36.42 38.42
CA LEU A 57 -50.41 35.93 38.88
C LEU A 57 -50.29 35.55 40.37
N PRO A 58 -50.63 36.47 41.30
CA PRO A 58 -50.40 36.26 42.74
C PRO A 58 -51.23 35.11 43.31
N ALA A 59 -52.48 34.96 42.84
CA ALA A 59 -53.39 33.90 43.27
C ALA A 59 -52.86 32.50 42.91
N GLU A 60 -52.12 32.38 41.81
CA GLU A 60 -51.55 31.12 41.33
C GLU A 60 -50.08 30.94 41.72
N ARG A 61 -49.46 31.95 42.35
CA ARG A 61 -48.02 32.04 42.62
C ARG A 61 -47.18 31.76 41.36
N LYS A 62 -47.55 32.37 40.23
CA LYS A 62 -46.86 32.20 38.94
C LYS A 62 -46.29 33.52 38.43
N VAL A 63 -45.09 33.45 37.86
CA VAL A 63 -44.47 34.56 37.12
C VAL A 63 -44.15 34.05 35.73
N MET A 64 -44.62 34.75 34.71
CA MET A 64 -44.43 34.42 33.30
C MET A 64 -43.60 35.51 32.65
N THR A 65 -42.41 35.14 32.19
CA THR A 65 -41.45 36.07 31.59
C THR A 65 -41.32 35.78 30.10
N PRO A 66 -41.64 36.73 29.21
CA PRO A 66 -41.44 36.55 27.77
C PRO A 66 -39.94 36.49 27.44
N LEU A 67 -39.57 35.56 26.56
CA LEU A 67 -38.22 35.35 26.05
C LEU A 67 -38.18 35.81 24.59
N CYS A 68 -37.71 37.04 24.36
CA CYS A 68 -37.66 37.66 23.04
C CYS A 68 -36.20 37.87 22.58
N ALA A 69 -35.92 37.49 21.33
CA ALA A 69 -34.67 37.78 20.64
C ALA A 69 -34.98 38.46 19.30
N ASP A 70 -34.23 39.51 18.94
CA ASP A 70 -34.38 40.26 17.68
C ASP A 70 -35.82 40.71 17.36
N GLY A 71 -36.58 41.09 18.40
CA GLY A 71 -37.97 41.53 18.26
C GLY A 71 -39.00 40.42 18.09
N ARG A 72 -38.59 39.14 18.10
CA ARG A 72 -39.47 37.97 18.00
C ARG A 72 -39.61 37.26 19.34
N LEU A 73 -40.85 36.87 19.71
CA LEU A 73 -41.12 36.04 20.88
C LEU A 73 -40.74 34.58 20.57
N LEU A 74 -39.70 34.07 21.25
CA LEU A 74 -39.25 32.70 21.10
C LEU A 74 -39.98 31.76 22.07
N GLY A 75 -40.30 32.21 23.27
CA GLY A 75 -41.04 31.41 24.26
C GLY A 75 -41.33 32.21 25.52
N VAL A 76 -41.89 31.55 26.54
CA VAL A 76 -42.21 32.14 27.84
C VAL A 76 -41.66 31.25 28.94
N PHE A 77 -40.81 31.82 29.80
CA PHE A 77 -40.34 31.15 31.01
C PHE A 77 -41.39 31.28 32.11
N VAL A 78 -41.93 30.14 32.57
CA VAL A 78 -42.97 30.09 33.59
C VAL A 78 -42.38 29.60 34.91
N ALA A 79 -42.20 30.51 35.86
CA ALA A 79 -41.80 30.19 37.23
C ALA A 79 -43.02 29.94 38.11
N ARG A 80 -43.14 28.75 38.70
CA ARG A 80 -44.27 28.33 39.55
C ARG A 80 -43.86 28.27 41.02
N GLY A 81 -44.78 28.65 41.90
CA GLY A 81 -44.49 28.86 43.31
C GLY A 81 -43.58 30.06 43.56
N ALA A 82 -43.56 31.02 42.62
CA ALA A 82 -42.72 32.20 42.67
C ALA A 82 -43.35 33.29 43.57
N SER A 83 -42.53 33.97 44.37
CA SER A 83 -42.95 35.12 45.18
C SER A 83 -42.08 36.33 44.85
N LEU A 84 -42.71 37.43 44.43
CA LEU A 84 -42.03 38.69 44.12
C LEU A 84 -42.18 39.65 45.30
N GLY A 85 -41.07 40.00 45.95
CA GLY A 85 -41.06 40.98 47.04
C GLY A 85 -41.34 42.42 46.61
N ALA A 86 -41.02 42.78 45.36
CA ALA A 86 -41.23 44.12 44.78
C ALA A 86 -41.74 44.05 43.32
N PRO A 87 -43.00 43.62 43.09
CA PRO A 87 -43.51 43.30 41.75
C PRO A 87 -43.53 44.50 40.79
N ARG A 88 -43.79 45.73 41.28
CA ARG A 88 -43.79 46.94 40.44
C ARG A 88 -42.43 47.24 39.79
N THR A 89 -41.34 46.85 40.44
CA THR A 89 -39.97 47.10 39.97
C THR A 89 -39.41 45.92 39.19
N LEU A 90 -39.71 44.68 39.61
CA LEU A 90 -39.16 43.46 39.00
C LEU A 90 -39.83 43.08 37.68
N LEU A 91 -41.15 43.29 37.54
CA LEU A 91 -41.90 42.87 36.34
C LEU A 91 -41.38 43.47 35.01
N PRO A 92 -41.00 44.76 34.94
CA PRO A 92 -40.39 45.34 33.73
C PRO A 92 -38.93 44.91 33.50
N LEU A 93 -38.24 44.41 34.53
CA LEU A 93 -36.83 43.99 34.45
C LEU A 93 -36.67 42.55 33.99
N LEU A 94 -37.63 41.67 34.31
CA LEU A 94 -37.57 40.24 33.96
C LEU A 94 -37.46 39.98 32.45
N PRO A 95 -38.21 40.65 31.55
CA PRO A 95 -38.02 40.50 30.10
C PRO A 95 -36.62 40.93 29.63
N ARG A 96 -36.05 41.97 30.24
CA ARG A 96 -34.68 42.42 29.93
C ARG A 96 -33.64 41.40 30.38
N LEU A 97 -33.83 40.79 31.55
CA LEU A 97 -33.00 39.68 32.00
C LEU A 97 -33.12 38.47 31.05
N GLY A 98 -34.33 38.17 30.58
CA GLY A 98 -34.58 37.16 29.56
C GLY A 98 -33.82 37.47 28.26
N ALA A 99 -33.90 38.70 27.75
CA ALA A 99 -33.16 39.13 26.56
C ALA A 99 -31.64 39.01 26.75
N MET A 100 -31.09 39.44 27.90
CA MET A 100 -29.67 39.27 28.21
C MET A 100 -29.26 37.79 28.30
N ALA A 101 -30.09 36.95 28.90
CA ALA A 101 -29.87 35.50 28.97
C ALA A 101 -29.84 34.88 27.58
N LEU A 102 -30.74 35.29 26.69
CA LEU A 102 -30.75 34.87 25.30
C LEU A 102 -29.53 35.39 24.54
N THR A 103 -29.11 36.64 24.73
CA THR A 103 -27.86 37.15 24.12
C THR A 103 -26.65 36.34 24.60
N GLN A 104 -26.56 36.05 25.90
CA GLN A 104 -25.49 35.22 26.46
C GLN A 104 -25.53 33.79 25.89
N LEU A 105 -26.73 33.20 25.77
CA LEU A 105 -26.93 31.89 25.15
C LEU A 105 -26.50 31.91 23.67
N GLY A 106 -26.86 32.94 22.92
CA GLY A 106 -26.44 33.12 21.54
C GLY A 106 -24.93 33.24 21.39
N LEU A 107 -24.25 33.93 22.32
CA LEU A 107 -22.78 34.02 22.35
C LEU A 107 -22.13 32.69 22.70
N LEU A 108 -22.72 31.91 23.62
CA LEU A 108 -22.24 30.57 23.98
C LEU A 108 -22.36 29.61 22.79
N LEU A 109 -23.53 29.58 22.14
CA LEU A 109 -23.75 28.75 20.95
C LEU A 109 -22.88 29.19 19.77
N ALA A 110 -22.63 30.48 19.61
CA ALA A 110 -21.73 31.00 18.58
C ALA A 110 -20.24 30.69 18.86
N ALA A 111 -19.84 30.51 20.13
CA ALA A 111 -18.49 30.07 20.47
C ALA A 111 -18.26 28.60 20.09
N ASP A 112 -19.31 27.78 20.18
CA ASP A 112 -19.28 26.36 19.85
C ASP A 112 -19.53 26.07 18.36
N ALA A 113 -19.76 27.10 17.52
CA ALA A 113 -20.02 26.96 16.09
C ALA A 113 -18.87 27.50 15.21
N ASP A 114 -18.64 26.87 14.06
CA ASP A 114 -17.76 27.37 13.02
C ASP A 114 -18.34 28.62 12.37
N ARG A 115 -17.54 29.70 12.30
CA ARG A 115 -18.00 31.01 11.85
C ARG A 115 -18.46 31.06 10.39
N LEU A 116 -17.90 30.20 9.54
CA LEU A 116 -18.23 30.18 8.11
C LEU A 116 -19.49 29.34 7.87
N THR A 117 -19.52 28.13 8.42
CA THR A 117 -20.52 27.12 8.06
C THR A 117 -21.71 27.05 9.01
N GLY A 118 -21.59 27.58 10.22
CA GLY A 118 -22.61 27.49 11.27
C GLY A 118 -22.78 26.09 11.87
N LEU A 119 -21.99 25.10 11.43
CA LEU A 119 -21.89 23.78 12.05
C LEU A 119 -21.13 23.86 13.38
N GLY A 120 -21.15 22.80 14.18
CA GLY A 120 -20.33 22.74 15.41
C GLY A 120 -18.83 22.92 15.12
N SER A 121 -18.09 23.47 16.08
CA SER A 121 -16.64 23.57 16.04
C SER A 121 -15.99 22.23 16.39
N GLY A 122 -14.70 22.07 16.06
CA GLY A 122 -13.94 20.89 16.48
C GLY A 122 -13.82 20.74 18.00
N GLU A 123 -13.82 21.83 18.75
CA GLU A 123 -13.82 21.81 20.22
C GLU A 123 -15.17 21.32 20.76
N ALA A 124 -16.28 21.82 20.20
CA ALA A 124 -17.62 21.38 20.55
C ALA A 124 -17.83 19.88 20.25
N LEU A 125 -17.28 19.40 19.13
CA LEU A 125 -17.28 17.98 18.79
C LEU A 125 -16.52 17.14 19.82
N LEU A 126 -15.28 17.51 20.16
CA LEU A 126 -14.48 16.77 21.12
C LEU A 126 -15.12 16.76 22.51
N ALA A 127 -15.73 17.87 22.93
CA ALA A 127 -16.47 17.94 24.18
C ALA A 127 -17.72 17.03 24.15
N ALA A 128 -18.46 16.98 23.03
CA ALA A 128 -19.60 16.09 22.87
C ALA A 128 -19.19 14.61 22.94
N ILE A 129 -18.11 14.23 22.25
CA ILE A 129 -17.57 12.86 22.27
C ILE A 129 -17.12 12.49 23.68
N ALA A 130 -16.36 13.36 24.38
CA ALA A 130 -15.88 13.09 25.73
C ALA A 130 -17.02 12.87 26.73
N ARG A 131 -18.08 13.69 26.68
CA ARG A 131 -19.28 13.49 27.50
C ARG A 131 -19.97 12.16 27.23
N GLU A 132 -20.09 11.77 25.96
CA GLU A 132 -20.72 10.48 25.63
C GLU A 132 -19.85 9.29 26.07
N ILE A 133 -18.52 9.41 26.01
CA ILE A 133 -17.60 8.39 26.53
C ILE A 133 -17.80 8.20 28.04
N GLU A 134 -17.90 9.29 28.82
CA GLU A 134 -18.21 9.24 30.26
C GLU A 134 -19.53 8.49 30.51
N CYS A 135 -20.59 8.88 29.80
CA CYS A 135 -21.90 8.23 29.91
C CYS A 135 -21.87 6.72 29.58
N VAL A 136 -21.11 6.32 28.56
CA VAL A 136 -20.96 4.91 28.17
C VAL A 136 -20.13 4.14 29.20
N GLN A 137 -19.05 4.73 29.71
CA GLN A 137 -18.18 4.10 30.72
C GLN A 137 -18.88 3.89 32.06
N ASP A 138 -19.65 4.87 32.53
CA ASP A 138 -20.43 4.78 33.78
C ASP A 138 -21.44 3.61 33.79
N ARG A 139 -21.79 3.10 32.60
CA ARG A 139 -22.68 1.93 32.43
C ARG A 139 -21.95 0.62 32.25
N ILE A 140 -20.77 0.64 31.63
CA ILE A 140 -19.96 -0.57 31.39
C ILE A 140 -19.17 -0.96 32.64
N LEU A 141 -18.73 0.01 33.44
CA LEU A 141 -17.95 -0.22 34.66
C LEU A 141 -18.88 -0.24 35.90
N PRO A 142 -18.77 -1.23 36.80
CA PRO A 142 -19.58 -1.27 38.01
C PRO A 142 -19.21 -0.14 38.98
N GLY A 143 -20.15 0.78 39.27
CA GLY A 143 -19.93 1.94 40.12
C GLY A 143 -21.22 2.54 40.70
N ALA A 144 -21.14 3.51 41.62
CA ALA A 144 -22.31 4.09 42.28
C ALA A 144 -23.32 4.76 41.32
N ALA A 145 -22.84 5.23 40.15
CA ALA A 145 -23.66 5.83 39.10
C ALA A 145 -24.46 4.79 38.27
N SER A 146 -24.08 3.51 38.27
CA SER A 146 -24.76 2.45 37.51
C SER A 146 -26.17 2.11 38.05
N PHE A 147 -26.56 2.68 39.19
CA PHE A 147 -27.86 2.50 39.84
C PHE A 147 -28.85 3.65 39.62
N VAL A 148 -28.44 4.71 38.92
CA VAL A 148 -29.29 5.87 38.64
C VAL A 148 -30.01 5.64 37.31
N ASP A 149 -31.34 5.49 37.33
CA ASP A 149 -32.18 5.38 36.13
C ASP A 149 -32.19 6.73 35.39
N PRO A 150 -31.47 6.87 34.26
CA PRO A 150 -31.55 8.07 33.46
C PRO A 150 -32.81 7.91 32.62
N GLY A 151 -33.84 8.72 32.84
CA GLY A 151 -35.13 8.56 32.16
C GLY A 151 -35.03 8.36 30.63
N LEU A 152 -36.15 7.97 30.02
CA LEU A 152 -36.38 7.51 28.62
C LEU A 152 -35.63 8.21 27.45
N SER A 153 -34.90 9.29 27.68
CA SER A 153 -34.19 10.11 26.70
C SER A 153 -32.67 10.15 26.86
N GLY A 154 -32.06 9.43 27.82
CA GLY A 154 -30.64 9.59 28.15
C GLY A 154 -29.75 8.40 27.79
N CYS A 155 -28.93 8.56 26.75
CA CYS A 155 -27.67 7.84 26.49
C CYS A 155 -27.77 6.44 25.85
N HIS A 156 -26.88 6.18 24.88
CA HIS A 156 -26.83 4.93 24.12
C HIS A 156 -25.66 4.04 24.56
N GLY A 157 -25.68 2.74 24.25
CA GLY A 157 -24.59 1.80 24.62
C GLY A 157 -23.28 1.97 23.84
N GLY A 158 -23.18 3.01 23.02
CA GLY A 158 -22.07 3.31 22.12
C GLY A 158 -22.45 4.42 21.15
N PHE A 159 -21.52 4.81 20.28
CA PHE A 159 -21.76 5.82 19.26
C PHE A 159 -20.86 5.62 18.03
N GLY A 160 -21.23 6.27 16.92
CA GLY A 160 -20.44 6.36 15.71
C GLY A 160 -19.86 7.76 15.49
N LEU A 161 -18.66 7.81 14.93
CA LEU A 161 -18.00 9.03 14.48
C LEU A 161 -17.56 8.84 13.03
N ALA A 162 -18.02 9.71 12.13
CA ALA A 162 -17.53 9.78 10.77
C ALA A 162 -16.77 11.09 10.56
N VAL A 163 -15.57 11.02 9.99
CA VAL A 163 -14.80 12.20 9.55
C VAL A 163 -14.77 12.21 8.04
N LEU A 164 -15.12 13.34 7.44
CA LEU A 164 -15.32 13.51 6.02
C LEU A 164 -14.41 14.61 5.49
N ASP A 165 -13.98 14.48 4.25
CA ASP A 165 -13.17 15.49 3.56
C ASP A 165 -13.56 15.57 2.09
N LEU A 166 -13.63 16.80 1.57
CA LEU A 166 -14.02 17.09 0.20
C LEU A 166 -12.84 16.80 -0.74
N ASP A 167 -13.02 15.84 -1.64
CA ASP A 167 -11.94 15.35 -2.51
C ASP A 167 -11.48 16.44 -3.47
N HIS A 168 -10.16 16.71 -3.46
CA HIS A 168 -9.50 17.71 -4.31
C HIS A 168 -10.01 19.15 -4.14
N PHE A 169 -10.60 19.48 -2.99
CA PHE A 169 -11.20 20.80 -2.76
C PHE A 169 -10.22 21.97 -2.87
N SER A 170 -8.95 21.77 -2.53
CA SER A 170 -7.89 22.79 -2.71
C SER A 170 -7.78 23.30 -4.16
N ARG A 171 -8.20 22.51 -5.15
CA ARG A 171 -8.24 22.93 -6.57
C ARG A 171 -9.37 23.93 -6.86
N VAL A 172 -10.45 23.91 -6.09
CA VAL A 172 -11.57 24.86 -6.23
C VAL A 172 -11.08 26.27 -5.90
N ALA A 173 -10.42 26.44 -4.75
CA ALA A 173 -9.83 27.72 -4.37
C ALA A 173 -8.77 28.19 -5.38
N GLY A 174 -7.91 27.28 -5.86
CA GLY A 174 -6.89 27.59 -6.86
C GLY A 174 -7.43 28.00 -8.23
N ARG A 175 -8.59 27.48 -8.64
CA ARG A 175 -9.18 27.74 -9.97
C ARG A 175 -10.20 28.87 -9.99
N PHE A 176 -11.00 29.00 -8.94
CA PHE A 176 -12.15 29.91 -8.88
C PHE A 176 -12.05 30.98 -7.79
N GLY A 177 -11.00 30.96 -6.97
CA GLY A 177 -10.74 31.93 -5.90
C GLY A 177 -11.34 31.55 -4.54
N PHE A 178 -10.88 32.24 -3.49
CA PHE A 178 -11.22 31.91 -2.10
C PHE A 178 -12.70 32.17 -1.75
N MET A 179 -13.30 33.27 -2.22
CA MET A 179 -14.71 33.57 -1.91
C MET A 179 -15.66 32.49 -2.48
N VAL A 180 -15.39 32.04 -3.71
CA VAL A 180 -16.17 30.94 -4.33
C VAL A 180 -15.98 29.64 -3.56
N ALA A 181 -14.76 29.34 -3.12
CA ALA A 181 -14.52 28.16 -2.29
C ALA A 181 -15.27 28.24 -0.95
N GLU A 182 -15.34 29.42 -0.32
CA GLU A 182 -16.13 29.63 0.90
C GLU A 182 -17.63 29.40 0.66
N ASP A 183 -18.21 29.93 -0.42
CA ASP A 183 -19.61 29.71 -0.78
C ASP A 183 -19.92 28.22 -0.99
N VAL A 184 -19.01 27.50 -1.65
CA VAL A 184 -19.12 26.05 -1.88
C VAL A 184 -19.01 25.28 -0.57
N LEU A 185 -18.12 25.68 0.35
CA LEU A 185 -18.00 25.08 1.69
C LEU A 185 -19.28 25.27 2.51
N VAL A 186 -19.88 26.46 2.46
CA VAL A 186 -21.18 26.75 3.12
C VAL A 186 -22.27 25.85 2.54
N GLY A 187 -22.31 25.68 1.21
CA GLY A 187 -23.23 24.77 0.55
C GLY A 187 -23.04 23.32 0.97
N ALA A 188 -21.79 22.83 1.00
CA ALA A 188 -21.48 21.47 1.43
C ALA A 188 -21.84 21.24 2.90
N ALA A 189 -21.56 22.22 3.76
CA ALA A 189 -21.94 22.18 5.18
C ALA A 189 -23.46 22.12 5.38
N ALA A 190 -24.24 22.83 4.57
CA ALA A 190 -25.70 22.75 4.62
C ALA A 190 -26.22 21.34 4.25
N VAL A 191 -25.60 20.67 3.28
CA VAL A 191 -25.92 19.27 2.94
C VAL A 191 -25.58 18.33 4.10
N ILE A 192 -24.37 18.45 4.67
CA ILE A 192 -23.90 17.63 5.79
C ILE A 192 -24.78 17.82 7.03
N GLY A 193 -25.08 19.08 7.39
CA GLY A 193 -25.92 19.41 8.54
C GLY A 193 -27.34 18.89 8.41
N ARG A 194 -27.95 18.97 7.21
CA ARG A 194 -29.30 18.46 6.93
C ARG A 194 -29.39 16.93 7.05
N LEU A 195 -28.33 16.22 6.68
CA LEU A 195 -28.29 14.75 6.70
C LEU A 195 -27.84 14.18 8.06
N CYS A 196 -27.41 15.04 8.99
CA CYS A 196 -27.12 14.63 10.35
C CYS A 196 -28.42 14.24 11.08
N PRO A 197 -28.55 13.01 11.60
CA PRO A 197 -29.76 12.55 12.27
C PRO A 197 -30.01 13.31 13.58
N GLU A 198 -31.26 13.26 14.05
CA GLU A 198 -31.66 13.91 15.30
C GLU A 198 -30.86 13.39 16.49
N GLY A 199 -30.34 14.31 17.31
CA GLY A 199 -29.45 14.01 18.43
C GLY A 199 -27.96 13.93 18.04
N GLY A 200 -27.64 13.83 16.74
CA GLY A 200 -26.27 13.92 16.24
C GLY A 200 -25.73 15.34 16.17
N LEU A 201 -24.40 15.46 16.03
CA LEU A 201 -23.70 16.73 15.85
C LEU A 201 -22.87 16.70 14.56
N ALA A 202 -23.19 17.61 13.63
CA ALA A 202 -22.35 17.92 12.49
C ALA A 202 -21.40 19.05 12.85
N ALA A 203 -20.10 18.85 12.59
CA ALA A 203 -19.06 19.81 12.93
C ALA A 203 -18.09 20.02 11.77
N ARG A 204 -17.53 21.23 11.67
CA ARG A 204 -16.37 21.50 10.82
C ARG A 204 -15.12 21.54 11.70
N LEU A 205 -14.10 20.81 11.29
CA LEU A 205 -12.86 20.68 12.04
C LEU A 205 -11.86 21.74 11.61
N THR A 206 -11.41 21.67 10.36
CA THR A 206 -10.44 22.59 9.73
C THR A 206 -10.63 22.53 8.22
N ASP A 207 -10.48 23.67 7.52
CA ASP A 207 -10.50 23.72 6.06
C ASP A 207 -11.73 23.02 5.44
N ASP A 208 -11.53 21.97 4.67
CA ASP A 208 -12.53 21.15 3.96
C ASP A 208 -12.89 19.86 4.72
N LEU A 209 -12.51 19.77 5.99
CA LEU A 209 -12.66 18.58 6.82
C LEU A 209 -13.82 18.74 7.82
N PHE A 210 -14.77 17.81 7.74
CA PHE A 210 -16.01 17.78 8.50
C PHE A 210 -16.08 16.51 9.37
N ALA A 211 -17.00 16.51 10.34
CA ALA A 211 -17.28 15.36 11.17
C ALA A 211 -18.77 15.25 11.48
N LEU A 212 -19.23 14.00 11.61
CA LEU A 212 -20.57 13.64 12.04
C LEU A 212 -20.44 12.75 13.27
N PHE A 213 -20.92 13.25 14.40
CA PHE A 213 -21.06 12.49 15.63
C PHE A 213 -22.49 11.97 15.74
N LEU A 214 -22.61 10.64 15.91
CA LEU A 214 -23.87 9.91 15.80
C LEU A 214 -24.09 9.08 17.09
N PRO A 215 -24.75 9.64 18.12
CA PRO A 215 -25.07 8.91 19.33
C PRO A 215 -25.88 7.64 19.04
N GLY A 216 -25.50 6.52 19.65
CA GLY A 216 -26.20 5.23 19.48
C GLY A 216 -26.08 4.58 18.11
N ALA A 217 -25.28 5.11 17.20
CA ALA A 217 -25.07 4.50 15.90
C ALA A 217 -24.19 3.24 16.00
N SER A 218 -24.66 2.15 15.38
CA SER A 218 -23.83 0.98 15.11
C SER A 218 -22.82 1.25 13.98
N ALA A 219 -21.83 0.37 13.80
CA ALA A 219 -20.85 0.50 12.72
C ALA A 219 -21.52 0.55 11.33
N ALA A 220 -22.56 -0.26 11.12
CA ALA A 220 -23.35 -0.24 9.89
C ALA A 220 -24.03 1.11 9.67
N ARG A 221 -24.74 1.62 10.69
CA ARG A 221 -25.48 2.89 10.61
C ARG A 221 -24.56 4.09 10.44
N CYS A 222 -23.40 4.09 11.11
CA CYS A 222 -22.38 5.14 10.96
C CYS A 222 -21.87 5.19 9.52
N ARG A 223 -21.54 4.04 8.94
CA ARG A 223 -21.09 3.94 7.54
C ARG A 223 -22.19 4.35 6.56
N GLU A 224 -23.41 3.84 6.73
CA GLU A 224 -24.56 4.19 5.87
C GLU A 224 -24.82 5.70 5.87
N THR A 225 -24.74 6.34 7.04
CA THR A 225 -24.91 7.80 7.15
C THR A 225 -23.80 8.54 6.41
N ALA A 226 -22.54 8.10 6.52
CA ALA A 226 -21.44 8.67 5.77
C ALA A 226 -21.61 8.48 4.25
N GLU A 227 -21.95 7.28 3.79
CA GLU A 227 -22.19 6.97 2.38
C GLU A 227 -23.36 7.78 1.79
N LEU A 228 -24.43 8.01 2.55
CA LEU A 228 -25.54 8.88 2.16
C LEU A 228 -25.08 10.32 1.95
N VAL A 229 -24.26 10.85 2.86
CA VAL A 229 -23.70 12.21 2.73
C VAL A 229 -22.79 12.33 1.51
N LEU A 230 -21.92 11.34 1.29
CA LEU A 230 -21.06 11.27 0.10
C LEU A 230 -21.89 11.26 -1.19
N GLY A 231 -22.92 10.42 -1.24
CA GLY A 231 -23.83 10.31 -2.37
C GLY A 231 -24.54 11.62 -2.69
N GLU A 232 -25.06 12.31 -1.67
CA GLU A 232 -25.76 13.59 -1.84
C GLU A 232 -24.80 14.73 -2.24
N LEU A 233 -23.59 14.79 -1.68
CA LEU A 233 -22.57 15.77 -2.12
C LEU A 233 -22.21 15.59 -3.60
N SER A 234 -22.10 14.34 -4.08
CA SER A 234 -21.80 14.04 -5.49
C SER A 234 -22.91 14.40 -6.47
N ARG A 235 -24.16 14.48 -6.00
CA ARG A 235 -25.34 14.83 -6.79
C ARG A 235 -25.70 16.32 -6.71
N THR A 236 -25.25 17.00 -5.67
CA THR A 236 -25.54 18.41 -5.45
C THR A 236 -24.70 19.27 -6.39
N ALA A 237 -25.36 20.12 -7.17
CA ALA A 237 -24.70 21.10 -8.02
C ALA A 237 -24.49 22.40 -7.25
N PHE A 238 -23.23 22.81 -7.07
CA PHE A 238 -22.87 24.06 -6.41
C PHE A 238 -22.68 25.16 -7.48
N PRO A 239 -23.51 26.21 -7.50
CA PRO A 239 -23.47 27.22 -8.54
C PRO A 239 -22.25 28.14 -8.40
N LEU A 240 -21.63 28.48 -9.53
CA LEU A 240 -20.51 29.40 -9.65
C LEU A 240 -21.00 30.76 -10.17
N ALA A 241 -21.29 31.69 -9.27
CA ALA A 241 -21.87 32.99 -9.62
C ALA A 241 -21.05 33.78 -10.67
N ALA A 242 -19.73 33.61 -10.68
CA ALA A 242 -18.83 34.32 -11.60
C ALA A 242 -18.84 33.77 -13.04
N THR A 243 -19.16 32.48 -13.25
CA THR A 243 -19.12 31.83 -14.58
C THR A 243 -20.49 31.37 -15.07
N GLY A 244 -21.49 31.31 -14.20
CA GLY A 244 -22.81 30.74 -14.52
C GLY A 244 -22.82 29.20 -14.63
N GLU A 245 -21.70 28.55 -14.36
CA GLU A 245 -21.57 27.09 -14.34
C GLU A 245 -21.90 26.51 -12.96
N SER A 246 -21.93 25.19 -12.84
CA SER A 246 -22.03 24.52 -11.54
C SER A 246 -20.98 23.42 -11.42
N LEU A 247 -20.50 23.18 -10.21
CA LEU A 247 -19.55 22.11 -9.90
C LEU A 247 -20.22 21.05 -9.03
N THR A 248 -19.77 19.81 -9.15
CA THR A 248 -20.10 18.72 -8.23
C THR A 248 -18.87 18.38 -7.40
N LEU A 249 -19.09 17.93 -6.16
CA LEU A 249 -18.02 17.56 -5.24
C LEU A 249 -18.08 16.07 -4.96
N THR A 250 -16.92 15.44 -4.87
CA THR A 250 -16.81 14.11 -4.26
C THR A 250 -16.23 14.25 -2.87
N ALA A 251 -16.49 13.29 -1.99
CA ALA A 251 -15.96 13.31 -0.64
C ALA A 251 -15.54 11.91 -0.22
N SER A 252 -14.53 11.83 0.63
CA SER A 252 -14.12 10.57 1.27
C SER A 252 -14.47 10.62 2.75
N ALA A 253 -14.71 9.47 3.38
CA ALA A 253 -15.03 9.40 4.80
C ALA A 253 -14.27 8.28 5.52
N GLY A 254 -13.92 8.51 6.78
CA GLY A 254 -13.43 7.49 7.71
C GLY A 254 -14.38 7.33 8.89
N CYS A 255 -14.79 6.10 9.19
CA CYS A 255 -15.78 5.81 10.23
C CYS A 255 -15.16 5.06 11.41
N VAL A 256 -15.55 5.41 12.63
CA VAL A 256 -15.12 4.77 13.87
C VAL A 256 -16.33 4.59 14.79
N THR A 257 -16.29 3.55 15.60
CA THR A 257 -17.30 3.20 16.60
C THR A 257 -16.71 3.01 17.98
N TYR A 258 -17.42 3.50 18.98
CA TYR A 258 -17.07 3.33 20.39
C TYR A 258 -18.14 2.49 21.09
N PRO A 259 -17.76 1.49 21.91
CA PRO A 259 -16.39 1.17 22.38
C PRO A 259 -15.59 0.20 21.49
N GLN A 260 -16.15 -0.30 20.39
CA GLN A 260 -15.61 -1.44 19.63
C GLN A 260 -14.21 -1.19 19.04
N ASP A 261 -13.92 0.05 18.61
CA ASP A 261 -12.64 0.39 18.00
C ASP A 261 -11.61 0.88 19.01
N VAL A 262 -11.81 0.71 20.32
CA VAL A 262 -10.86 1.09 21.39
C VAL A 262 -10.35 -0.16 22.11
N ARG A 263 -9.03 -0.36 22.12
CA ARG A 263 -8.39 -1.54 22.76
C ARG A 263 -8.04 -1.29 24.23
N GLY A 264 -7.88 -2.35 25.02
CA GLY A 264 -7.75 -2.32 26.49
C GLY A 264 -6.94 -1.16 27.10
N GLY A 265 -5.67 -0.97 26.70
CA GLY A 265 -4.86 0.14 27.23
C GLY A 265 -5.34 1.54 26.83
N GLN A 266 -6.01 1.65 25.67
CA GLN A 266 -6.62 2.90 25.19
C GLN A 266 -7.94 3.20 25.94
N PHE A 267 -8.66 2.16 26.38
CA PHE A 267 -9.91 2.28 27.13
C PHE A 267 -9.70 2.83 28.55
N ALA A 268 -8.48 2.70 29.09
CA ALA A 268 -8.11 3.23 30.41
C ALA A 268 -7.72 4.73 30.40
N ALA A 269 -7.55 5.35 29.22
CA ALA A 269 -7.19 6.75 29.10
C ALA A 269 -8.36 7.67 29.53
N ALA A 270 -8.08 8.95 29.82
CA ALA A 270 -9.14 9.89 30.15
C ALA A 270 -10.12 10.10 28.97
N PRO A 271 -11.42 10.37 29.21
CA PRO A 271 -12.42 10.52 28.14
C PRO A 271 -12.02 11.54 27.05
N ALA A 272 -11.37 12.64 27.43
CA ALA A 272 -10.86 13.64 26.49
C ALA A 272 -9.72 13.10 25.60
N GLU A 273 -8.86 12.22 26.11
CA GLU A 273 -7.80 11.58 25.34
C GLU A 273 -8.37 10.53 24.39
N GLN A 274 -9.37 9.77 24.85
CA GLN A 274 -10.11 8.82 24.02
C GLN A 274 -10.86 9.52 22.88
N ALA A 275 -11.46 10.69 23.12
CA ALA A 275 -12.10 11.49 22.07
C ALA A 275 -11.11 11.87 20.96
N ARG A 276 -9.91 12.34 21.33
CA ARG A 276 -8.84 12.66 20.35
C ARG A 276 -8.33 11.42 19.62
N LEU A 277 -8.23 10.29 20.33
CA LEU A 277 -7.85 9.00 19.76
C LEU A 277 -8.84 8.55 18.68
N LEU A 278 -10.15 8.57 18.98
CA LEU A 278 -11.20 8.20 18.04
C LEU A 278 -11.18 9.09 16.80
N LEU A 279 -10.98 10.40 16.99
CA LEU A 279 -10.84 11.33 15.88
C LEU A 279 -9.62 10.99 15.00
N ARG A 280 -8.49 10.63 15.61
CA ARG A 280 -7.28 10.20 14.88
C ARG A 280 -7.52 8.90 14.10
N LYS A 281 -8.21 7.92 14.70
CA LYS A 281 -8.60 6.67 14.03
C LYS A 281 -9.53 6.93 12.84
N ALA A 282 -10.49 7.82 12.98
CA ALA A 282 -11.40 8.20 11.89
C ALA A 282 -10.63 8.89 10.76
N LYS A 283 -9.68 9.78 11.09
CA LYS A 283 -8.78 10.39 10.09
C LYS A 283 -7.90 9.35 9.38
N LYS A 284 -7.45 8.28 10.06
CA LYS A 284 -6.72 7.19 9.41
C LYS A 284 -7.61 6.44 8.41
N GLY A 285 -8.86 6.15 8.78
CA GLY A 285 -9.85 5.59 7.84
C GLY A 285 -10.06 6.49 6.63
N LEU A 286 -10.20 7.80 6.85
CA LEU A 286 -10.34 8.77 5.77
C LEU A 286 -9.14 8.76 4.81
N ALA A 287 -7.91 8.72 5.34
CA ALA A 287 -6.71 8.65 4.52
C ALA A 287 -6.70 7.37 3.64
N VAL A 288 -7.05 6.22 4.22
CA VAL A 288 -7.15 4.95 3.49
C VAL A 288 -8.26 4.98 2.43
N ALA A 289 -9.40 5.61 2.70
CA ALA A 289 -10.47 5.80 1.70
C ALA A 289 -9.98 6.60 0.48
N LYS A 290 -9.18 7.65 0.72
CA LYS A 290 -8.55 8.43 -0.35
C LYS A 290 -7.54 7.60 -1.14
N ASP A 291 -6.72 6.81 -0.46
CA ASP A 291 -5.72 5.94 -1.09
C ASP A 291 -6.37 4.82 -1.92
N LEU A 292 -7.57 4.35 -1.54
CA LEU A 292 -8.34 3.34 -2.25
C LEU A 292 -9.15 3.87 -3.45
N GLY A 293 -8.98 5.15 -3.82
CA GLY A 293 -9.61 5.72 -5.02
C GLY A 293 -10.60 6.85 -4.76
N ARG A 294 -10.73 7.33 -3.51
CA ARG A 294 -11.62 8.44 -3.11
C ARG A 294 -13.11 8.12 -3.29
N ASN A 295 -13.98 9.08 -2.96
CA ASN A 295 -15.43 8.97 -3.09
C ASN A 295 -16.04 7.73 -2.39
N GLN A 296 -15.52 7.36 -1.21
CA GLN A 296 -15.97 6.19 -0.46
C GLN A 296 -15.76 6.37 1.05
N ALA A 297 -16.46 5.56 1.84
CA ALA A 297 -16.29 5.50 3.29
C ALA A 297 -15.47 4.27 3.70
N MET A 298 -14.47 4.45 4.56
CA MET A 298 -13.65 3.37 5.12
C MET A 298 -13.84 3.26 6.64
N PRO A 299 -14.48 2.18 7.13
CA PRO A 299 -14.53 1.86 8.55
C PRO A 299 -13.13 1.49 9.09
N TYR A 300 -12.79 2.00 10.27
CA TYR A 300 -11.47 1.77 10.87
C TYR A 300 -11.17 0.28 11.10
N ASN A 301 -12.13 -0.49 11.60
CA ASN A 301 -11.99 -1.94 11.82
C ASN A 301 -11.75 -2.75 10.54
N ARG A 302 -12.00 -2.20 9.35
CA ARG A 302 -11.74 -2.87 8.08
C ARG A 302 -10.38 -2.54 7.48
N ILE A 303 -9.68 -1.51 7.97
CA ILE A 303 -8.39 -1.10 7.40
C ILE A 303 -7.37 -2.24 7.43
N LEU A 304 -7.31 -2.99 8.53
CA LEU A 304 -6.41 -4.13 8.63
C LEU A 304 -6.75 -5.23 7.61
N ALA A 305 -8.04 -5.47 7.37
CA ALA A 305 -8.49 -6.55 6.50
C ALA A 305 -8.32 -6.24 5.01
N GLU A 306 -8.66 -5.02 4.58
CA GLU A 306 -8.76 -4.65 3.15
C GLU A 306 -8.14 -3.29 2.78
N GLY A 307 -7.62 -2.54 3.75
CA GLY A 307 -7.11 -1.18 3.56
C GLY A 307 -5.60 -1.08 3.31
N GLY A 308 -4.86 -2.20 3.37
CA GLY A 308 -3.42 -2.20 3.21
C GLY A 308 -2.95 -2.06 1.76
N ALA A 309 -1.80 -1.43 1.55
CA ALA A 309 -1.15 -1.32 0.25
C ALA A 309 0.38 -1.46 0.38
N VAL A 310 1.02 -1.91 -0.69
CA VAL A 310 2.47 -1.91 -0.86
C VAL A 310 2.91 -0.48 -1.16
N LEU A 311 3.76 0.09 -0.30
CA LEU A 311 4.31 1.44 -0.46
C LEU A 311 5.58 1.43 -1.32
N GLU A 312 6.48 0.49 -1.04
CA GLU A 312 7.80 0.41 -1.68
C GLU A 312 8.30 -1.03 -1.68
N ILE A 313 9.03 -1.41 -2.74
CA ILE A 313 9.76 -2.68 -2.80
C ILE A 313 11.20 -2.41 -2.35
N LEU A 314 11.63 -3.16 -1.34
CA LEU A 314 12.99 -3.08 -0.80
C LEU A 314 13.84 -4.25 -1.33
N PRO A 315 15.18 -4.15 -1.25
CA PRO A 315 16.05 -5.29 -1.51
C PRO A 315 15.74 -6.49 -0.61
N LEU A 316 16.22 -7.68 -0.99
CA LEU A 316 16.08 -8.92 -0.21
C LEU A 316 14.62 -9.39 -0.02
N SER A 317 13.78 -9.25 -1.05
CA SER A 317 12.36 -9.68 -1.01
C SER A 317 11.53 -9.01 0.10
N ARG A 318 12.00 -7.86 0.59
CA ARG A 318 11.28 -7.05 1.57
C ARG A 318 10.44 -5.99 0.88
N LEU A 319 9.43 -5.51 1.58
CA LEU A 319 8.56 -4.45 1.12
C LEU A 319 8.07 -3.61 2.30
N ALA A 320 7.86 -2.33 2.07
CA ALA A 320 7.19 -1.45 3.00
C ALA A 320 5.69 -1.48 2.70
N VAL A 321 4.86 -1.60 3.74
CA VAL A 321 3.40 -1.61 3.63
C VAL A 321 2.76 -0.52 4.49
N SER A 322 1.57 -0.06 4.10
CA SER A 322 0.83 1.01 4.77
C SER A 322 0.15 0.61 6.09
N LEU A 323 0.31 -0.65 6.51
CA LEU A 323 -0.27 -1.19 7.73
C LEU A 323 0.73 -1.04 8.89
N GLY A 324 0.33 -0.39 9.98
CA GLY A 324 1.13 -0.21 11.18
C GLY A 324 0.34 -0.52 12.46
N ARG A 325 0.94 -0.28 13.63
CA ARG A 325 0.27 -0.49 14.94
C ARG A 325 -1.00 0.35 15.10
N TRP A 326 -1.06 1.50 14.42
CA TRP A 326 -2.25 2.36 14.41
C TRP A 326 -3.48 1.77 13.73
N VAL A 327 -3.33 0.66 13.00
CA VAL A 327 -4.44 -0.11 12.42
C VAL A 327 -4.43 -1.54 12.96
N ASP A 328 -3.83 -1.70 14.14
CA ASP A 328 -3.71 -2.96 14.85
C ASP A 328 -2.95 -4.07 14.09
N ALA A 329 -1.99 -3.68 13.24
CA ALA A 329 -1.12 -4.64 12.60
C ALA A 329 -0.12 -5.23 13.62
N GLU A 330 0.18 -6.52 13.47
CA GLU A 330 1.10 -7.26 14.34
C GLU A 330 2.14 -8.06 13.53
N PRO A 331 3.38 -8.21 14.03
CA PRO A 331 4.36 -9.07 13.39
C PRO A 331 3.86 -10.51 13.25
N GLY A 332 4.08 -11.10 12.09
CA GLY A 332 3.66 -12.47 11.75
C GLY A 332 2.33 -12.56 11.00
N GLN A 333 1.54 -11.49 10.92
CA GLN A 333 0.31 -11.48 10.13
C GLN A 333 0.60 -11.62 8.63
N ARG A 334 -0.22 -12.41 7.94
CA ARG A 334 -0.06 -12.74 6.52
C ARG A 334 -1.09 -12.04 5.66
N PHE A 335 -0.65 -11.58 4.50
CA PHE A 335 -1.48 -10.87 3.56
C PHE A 335 -1.32 -11.43 2.15
N LEU A 336 -2.44 -11.55 1.44
CA LEU A 336 -2.43 -11.74 -0.01
C LEU A 336 -2.21 -10.39 -0.66
N VAL A 337 -1.32 -10.37 -1.67
CA VAL A 337 -1.04 -9.19 -2.47
C VAL A 337 -1.70 -9.34 -3.82
N TRP A 338 -2.46 -8.33 -4.25
CA TRP A 338 -3.14 -8.33 -5.55
C TRP A 338 -3.10 -6.94 -6.19
N SER A 339 -3.19 -6.87 -7.52
CA SER A 339 -3.14 -5.57 -8.21
C SER A 339 -4.54 -5.04 -8.51
N PRO A 340 -4.84 -3.77 -8.18
CA PRO A 340 -6.06 -3.08 -8.62
C PRO A 340 -6.26 -3.09 -10.13
N ARG A 341 -5.16 -3.15 -10.92
CA ARG A 341 -5.24 -3.16 -12.39
C ARG A 341 -5.89 -4.44 -12.94
N LEU A 342 -5.93 -5.50 -12.14
CA LEU A 342 -6.50 -6.80 -12.49
C LEU A 342 -7.86 -7.03 -11.83
N GLU A 343 -8.50 -5.97 -11.34
CA GLU A 343 -9.79 -6.03 -10.67
C GLU A 343 -10.91 -6.37 -11.68
N ARG A 344 -11.77 -7.34 -11.34
CA ARG A 344 -12.99 -7.64 -12.10
C ARG A 344 -14.20 -7.26 -11.25
N THR A 345 -15.13 -6.53 -11.87
CA THR A 345 -16.46 -6.30 -11.31
C THR A 345 -17.29 -7.57 -11.44
N VAL A 346 -17.74 -8.11 -10.31
CA VAL A 346 -18.65 -9.25 -10.26
C VAL A 346 -19.99 -8.75 -9.74
N ASP A 347 -21.03 -8.88 -10.56
CA ASP A 347 -22.41 -8.68 -10.14
C ASP A 347 -22.99 -10.01 -9.65
N VAL A 348 -23.07 -10.21 -8.33
CA VAL A 348 -23.75 -11.36 -7.75
C VAL A 348 -25.14 -10.91 -7.30
N ARG A 349 -26.19 -11.62 -7.74
CA ARG A 349 -27.53 -11.46 -7.15
C ARG A 349 -27.68 -12.45 -6.01
N THR A 350 -28.01 -11.96 -4.81
CA THR A 350 -28.36 -12.83 -3.68
C THR A 350 -29.70 -13.53 -3.94
N ALA A 351 -30.00 -14.58 -3.17
CA ALA A 351 -31.28 -15.29 -3.22
C ALA A 351 -32.49 -14.35 -2.96
N ASP A 352 -32.27 -13.25 -2.23
CA ASP A 352 -33.27 -12.21 -1.93
C ASP A 352 -33.36 -11.12 -3.03
N GLY A 353 -32.70 -11.30 -4.17
CA GLY A 353 -32.75 -10.38 -5.30
C GLY A 353 -31.92 -9.11 -5.16
N GLN A 354 -31.15 -8.94 -4.08
CA GLN A 354 -30.22 -7.83 -3.95
C GLN A 354 -29.01 -8.02 -4.86
N ARG A 355 -28.65 -6.98 -5.61
CA ARG A 355 -27.45 -6.95 -6.45
C ARG A 355 -26.26 -6.59 -5.56
N LEU A 356 -25.47 -7.59 -5.19
CA LEU A 356 -24.13 -7.42 -4.62
C LEU A 356 -23.15 -7.24 -5.78
N SER A 357 -22.92 -5.99 -6.17
CA SER A 357 -21.78 -5.64 -7.01
C SER A 357 -20.53 -5.63 -6.13
N GLY A 358 -19.70 -6.68 -6.23
CA GLY A 358 -18.44 -6.80 -5.51
C GLY A 358 -17.26 -6.59 -6.46
N ARG A 359 -16.23 -5.89 -5.99
CA ARG A 359 -14.93 -5.89 -6.63
C ARG A 359 -14.12 -7.02 -6.00
N THR A 360 -13.75 -8.01 -6.80
CA THR A 360 -12.96 -9.15 -6.29
C THR A 360 -11.63 -9.18 -7.05
N PRO A 361 -10.50 -9.44 -6.37
CA PRO A 361 -9.24 -9.65 -7.06
C PRO A 361 -9.40 -10.81 -8.06
N ALA A 362 -9.18 -10.54 -9.35
CA ALA A 362 -9.24 -11.61 -10.36
C ALA A 362 -8.05 -12.56 -10.25
N MET A 363 -6.94 -12.10 -9.65
CA MET A 363 -5.71 -12.88 -9.48
C MET A 363 -4.88 -12.34 -8.31
N VAL A 364 -4.32 -13.24 -7.51
CA VAL A 364 -3.38 -12.94 -6.41
C VAL A 364 -1.96 -12.95 -6.96
N LYS A 365 -1.22 -11.85 -6.80
CA LYS A 365 0.18 -11.71 -7.23
C LYS A 365 1.17 -12.41 -6.30
N GLY A 366 0.88 -12.45 -5.01
CA GLY A 366 1.77 -13.08 -4.05
C GLY A 366 1.25 -13.06 -2.62
N GLU A 367 2.10 -13.48 -1.71
CA GLU A 367 1.85 -13.57 -0.30
C GLU A 367 3.01 -12.96 0.47
N ILE A 368 2.69 -12.16 1.49
CA ILE A 368 3.66 -11.47 2.33
C ILE A 368 3.38 -11.75 3.81
N VAL A 369 4.40 -11.59 4.64
CA VAL A 369 4.29 -11.64 6.11
C VAL A 369 4.89 -10.38 6.71
N LEU A 370 4.22 -9.78 7.69
CA LEU A 370 4.78 -8.64 8.42
C LEU A 370 5.92 -9.12 9.32
N VAL A 371 7.11 -8.52 9.19
CA VAL A 371 8.29 -8.86 9.99
C VAL A 371 8.48 -7.83 11.09
N GLU A 372 8.43 -6.55 10.75
CA GLU A 372 8.58 -5.44 11.69
C GLU A 372 7.42 -4.47 11.54
N VAL A 373 6.72 -4.17 12.62
CA VAL A 373 5.56 -3.27 12.60
C VAL A 373 5.89 -1.99 13.37
N GLY A 374 6.01 -0.89 12.63
CA GLY A 374 6.13 0.48 13.15
C GLY A 374 4.76 1.09 13.46
N GLU A 375 4.74 2.39 13.75
CA GLU A 375 3.48 3.08 14.12
C GLU A 375 2.50 3.15 12.93
N ASP A 376 2.95 3.70 11.80
CA ASP A 376 2.10 3.98 10.63
C ASP A 376 2.34 3.05 9.43
N MET A 377 3.46 2.32 9.42
CA MET A 377 3.88 1.41 8.37
C MET A 377 4.57 0.19 8.95
N ALA A 378 4.68 -0.87 8.16
CA ALA A 378 5.39 -2.09 8.50
C ALA A 378 6.33 -2.53 7.38
N PHE A 379 7.36 -3.27 7.74
CA PHE A 379 8.19 -4.01 6.81
C PHE A 379 7.70 -5.45 6.74
N ALA A 380 7.47 -5.92 5.53
CA ALA A 380 7.02 -7.25 5.23
C ALA A 380 8.03 -7.97 4.34
N GLU A 381 8.01 -9.30 4.40
CA GLU A 381 8.82 -10.17 3.56
C GLU A 381 7.92 -10.97 2.63
N THR A 382 8.36 -11.14 1.38
CA THR A 382 7.62 -11.89 0.36
C THR A 382 7.80 -13.39 0.60
N LEU A 383 6.73 -14.07 1.03
CA LEU A 383 6.71 -15.53 1.20
C LEU A 383 6.58 -16.25 -0.14
N ASN A 384 5.78 -15.69 -1.05
CA ASN A 384 5.52 -16.26 -2.35
C ASN A 384 5.16 -15.20 -3.38
N VAL A 385 5.62 -15.40 -4.62
CA VAL A 385 5.09 -14.70 -5.79
C VAL A 385 4.41 -15.77 -6.63
N SER A 386 3.12 -15.57 -6.94
CA SER A 386 2.30 -16.56 -7.66
C SER A 386 2.77 -16.73 -9.11
N ASP A 387 3.15 -15.63 -9.76
CA ASP A 387 3.70 -15.62 -11.13
C ASP A 387 4.98 -14.77 -11.17
N PRO A 388 6.15 -15.37 -11.45
CA PRO A 388 7.42 -14.64 -11.55
C PRO A 388 7.43 -13.53 -12.62
N HIS A 389 6.56 -13.60 -13.62
CA HIS A 389 6.42 -12.56 -14.65
C HIS A 389 5.56 -11.37 -14.19
N LEU A 390 4.92 -11.48 -13.02
CA LEU A 390 4.07 -10.45 -12.44
C LEU A 390 4.56 -10.08 -11.03
N PRO A 391 5.71 -9.38 -10.91
CA PRO A 391 6.30 -9.03 -9.63
C PRO A 391 5.39 -8.10 -8.83
N LEU A 392 5.53 -8.11 -7.50
CA LEU A 392 4.85 -7.14 -6.63
C LEU A 392 5.27 -5.71 -7.01
N GLU A 393 4.36 -4.75 -6.95
CA GLU A 393 4.58 -3.34 -7.33
C GLU A 393 4.04 -2.39 -6.25
N PRO A 394 4.61 -1.18 -6.10
CA PRO A 394 3.98 -0.13 -5.31
C PRO A 394 2.55 0.16 -5.79
N GLY A 395 1.61 0.23 -4.84
CA GLY A 395 0.17 0.38 -5.11
C GLY A 395 -0.61 -0.94 -5.21
N ASP A 396 0.06 -2.10 -5.17
CA ASP A 396 -0.64 -3.37 -4.95
C ASP A 396 -1.33 -3.39 -3.59
N ARG A 397 -2.47 -4.08 -3.50
CA ARG A 397 -3.36 -4.11 -2.33
C ARG A 397 -3.13 -5.35 -1.49
N LEU A 398 -3.41 -5.21 -0.21
CA LEU A 398 -3.28 -6.25 0.79
C LEU A 398 -4.66 -6.71 1.25
N ALA A 399 -4.86 -8.02 1.28
CA ALA A 399 -5.99 -8.65 1.93
C ALA A 399 -5.48 -9.53 3.05
N LEU A 400 -5.94 -9.28 4.29
CA LEU A 400 -5.58 -10.10 5.43
C LEU A 400 -6.03 -11.54 5.18
N ILE A 401 -5.13 -12.49 5.38
CA ILE A 401 -5.50 -13.90 5.41
C ILE A 401 -6.01 -14.16 6.83
N PRO A 402 -7.31 -14.44 7.03
CA PRO A 402 -7.79 -14.78 8.35
C PRO A 402 -7.05 -16.03 8.83
N GLU A 403 -6.36 -15.90 9.95
CA GLU A 403 -6.00 -17.07 10.73
C GLU A 403 -7.34 -17.69 11.14
N THR A 404 -7.53 -18.98 10.91
CA THR A 404 -8.71 -19.71 11.39
C THR A 404 -8.70 -19.69 12.92
N GLU A 405 -9.17 -18.59 13.49
CA GLU A 405 -9.66 -18.47 14.85
C GLU A 405 -11.16 -18.75 14.79
N ASP A 406 -11.54 -20.02 14.94
CA ASP A 406 -12.81 -20.29 15.60
C ASP A 406 -12.63 -19.94 17.09
N GLU A 407 -12.73 -18.66 17.44
CA GLU A 407 -13.05 -18.25 18.81
C GLU A 407 -14.19 -17.22 18.79
N ALA A 408 -15.31 -17.64 19.39
CA ALA A 408 -16.35 -16.74 19.85
C ALA A 408 -15.74 -15.68 20.79
N PRO A 409 -16.23 -14.43 20.76
CA PRO A 409 -15.61 -13.34 21.51
C PRO A 409 -15.85 -13.53 23.01
N GLY A 410 -14.81 -13.85 23.78
CA GLY A 410 -14.96 -13.94 25.24
C GLY A 410 -13.82 -14.48 26.09
N ALA A 411 -12.68 -14.93 25.54
CA ALA A 411 -11.59 -15.46 26.36
C ALA A 411 -10.28 -14.74 26.09
N SER A 412 -9.83 -13.90 27.03
CA SER A 412 -8.43 -13.51 27.09
C SER A 412 -7.60 -14.76 27.46
N CYS A 413 -7.06 -15.47 26.46
CA CYS A 413 -6.09 -16.52 26.72
C CYS A 413 -4.66 -15.96 26.69
N PRO A 414 -3.78 -16.34 27.63
CA PRO A 414 -2.37 -16.01 27.57
C PRO A 414 -1.74 -16.72 26.36
N VAL A 415 -0.66 -16.13 25.81
CA VAL A 415 0.15 -16.64 24.69
C VAL A 415 0.28 -18.16 24.74
N GLY A 416 -0.56 -18.87 23.99
CA GLY A 416 -0.70 -20.32 24.07
C GLY A 416 0.51 -21.06 23.49
N ALA A 417 0.71 -22.29 23.95
CA ALA A 417 1.65 -23.23 23.34
C ALA A 417 1.33 -23.39 21.83
N PRO A 418 2.34 -23.56 20.96
CA PRO A 418 2.13 -23.65 19.50
C PRO A 418 1.13 -24.76 19.17
N ARG A 419 0.11 -24.45 18.35
CA ARG A 419 -0.97 -25.38 18.02
C ARG A 419 -0.90 -25.81 16.55
N LYS A 420 -1.34 -27.04 16.28
CA LYS A 420 -1.49 -27.56 14.92
C LYS A 420 -2.88 -27.25 14.42
N ASP A 421 -2.99 -26.94 13.14
CA ASP A 421 -4.27 -26.86 12.45
C ASP A 421 -4.96 -28.24 12.50
N PRO A 422 -6.18 -28.36 13.04
CA PRO A 422 -6.88 -29.64 13.15
C PRO A 422 -7.21 -30.27 11.79
N ALA A 423 -7.34 -29.48 10.71
CA ALA A 423 -7.65 -29.98 9.37
C ALA A 423 -6.42 -30.57 8.66
N SER A 424 -5.28 -29.87 8.70
CA SER A 424 -4.04 -30.34 8.05
C SER A 424 -3.10 -31.14 8.97
N GLY A 425 -3.28 -31.05 10.28
CA GLY A 425 -2.39 -31.64 11.28
C GLY A 425 -0.98 -31.02 11.30
N LEU A 426 -0.77 -29.87 10.63
CA LEU A 426 0.50 -29.16 10.51
C LEU A 426 0.50 -27.90 11.39
N PHE A 427 1.67 -27.43 11.83
CA PHE A 427 1.77 -26.14 12.50
C PHE A 427 1.54 -24.99 11.51
N ALA A 428 0.87 -23.92 11.94
CA ALA A 428 0.90 -22.65 11.22
C ALA A 428 2.35 -22.10 11.18
N HIS A 429 2.70 -21.28 10.20
CA HIS A 429 4.08 -20.80 10.02
C HIS A 429 4.72 -20.22 11.29
N ARG A 430 4.00 -19.31 11.98
CA ARG A 430 4.46 -18.68 13.24
C ARG A 430 4.64 -19.69 14.37
N ASP A 431 3.73 -20.65 14.48
CA ASP A 431 3.77 -21.70 15.51
C ASP A 431 4.81 -22.76 15.20
N PHE A 432 5.08 -23.04 13.93
CA PHE A 432 6.17 -23.88 13.48
C PHE A 432 7.52 -23.27 13.86
N LEU A 433 7.73 -21.98 13.58
CA LEU A 433 8.96 -21.28 13.97
C LEU A 433 9.13 -21.28 15.49
N ARG A 434 8.07 -21.00 16.26
CA ARG A 434 8.13 -21.06 17.73
C ARG A 434 8.40 -22.46 18.27
N ALA A 435 7.72 -23.47 17.74
CA ALA A 435 7.89 -24.86 18.15
C ALA A 435 9.30 -25.40 17.86
N THR A 436 9.92 -24.94 16.77
CA THR A 436 11.24 -25.43 16.34
C THR A 436 12.41 -24.55 16.82
N ALA A 437 12.18 -23.32 17.26
CA ALA A 437 13.24 -22.40 17.70
C ALA A 437 14.09 -22.97 18.85
N ALA A 438 13.45 -23.42 19.93
CA ALA A 438 14.15 -23.96 21.10
C ALA A 438 14.93 -25.25 20.77
N ASP A 439 14.40 -26.07 19.85
CA ASP A 439 15.05 -27.30 19.43
C ASP A 439 16.24 -27.05 18.50
N ARG A 440 16.13 -26.05 17.61
CA ARG A 440 17.24 -25.62 16.74
C ARG A 440 18.46 -25.13 17.52
N GLU A 441 18.24 -24.45 18.65
CA GLU A 441 19.32 -23.96 19.51
C GLU A 441 20.05 -25.09 20.25
N LYS A 442 19.30 -26.11 20.70
CA LYS A 442 19.84 -27.20 21.53
C LYS A 442 20.53 -28.30 20.73
N ARG A 443 20.08 -28.56 19.49
CA ARG A 443 20.56 -29.71 18.71
C ARG A 443 21.92 -29.42 18.06
N PRO A 444 22.87 -30.37 18.10
CA PRO A 444 24.16 -30.23 17.44
C PRO A 444 24.05 -30.40 15.91
N VAL A 445 23.05 -31.16 15.45
CA VAL A 445 22.76 -31.42 14.03
C VAL A 445 21.25 -31.37 13.80
N PHE A 446 20.82 -30.66 12.75
CA PHE A 446 19.42 -30.66 12.29
C PHE A 446 19.32 -30.24 10.84
N SER A 447 18.19 -30.54 10.18
CA SER A 447 17.90 -30.06 8.83
C SER A 447 16.50 -29.47 8.72
N LEU A 448 16.31 -28.60 7.73
CA LEU A 448 15.04 -28.11 7.24
C LEU A 448 14.85 -28.60 5.81
N ALA A 449 13.62 -28.97 5.48
CA ALA A 449 13.20 -29.28 4.11
C ALA A 449 12.00 -28.41 3.74
N LEU A 450 12.09 -27.69 2.63
CA LEU A 450 10.98 -26.96 2.02
C LEU A 450 10.48 -27.76 0.83
N VAL A 451 9.18 -28.03 0.81
CA VAL A 451 8.49 -28.76 -0.27
C VAL A 451 7.51 -27.81 -0.93
N VAL A 452 7.66 -27.59 -2.23
CA VAL A 452 6.77 -26.73 -3.05
C VAL A 452 5.96 -27.61 -3.99
N LEU A 453 4.67 -27.28 -4.10
CA LEU A 453 3.72 -27.92 -5.01
C LEU A 453 3.17 -26.87 -5.99
N PRO A 454 3.79 -26.67 -7.17
CA PRO A 454 3.40 -25.60 -8.10
C PRO A 454 1.93 -25.71 -8.56
N GLU A 455 1.43 -26.93 -8.73
CA GLU A 455 0.07 -27.21 -9.24
C GLU A 455 -1.02 -26.91 -8.22
N VAL A 456 -0.76 -27.10 -6.92
CA VAL A 456 -1.75 -26.83 -5.85
C VAL A 456 -2.09 -25.34 -5.76
N ALA A 457 -1.16 -24.46 -6.16
CA ALA A 457 -1.41 -23.02 -6.25
C ALA A 457 -2.31 -22.62 -7.43
N THR A 458 -2.35 -23.42 -8.50
CA THR A 458 -2.90 -23.01 -9.81
C THR A 458 -4.11 -23.84 -10.25
N GLN A 459 -4.23 -25.09 -9.83
CA GLN A 459 -5.30 -26.02 -10.21
C GLN A 459 -6.00 -26.56 -8.97
N ARG A 460 -7.12 -25.94 -8.56
CA ARG A 460 -7.98 -26.50 -7.52
C ARG A 460 -8.74 -27.70 -8.08
N ARG A 461 -8.62 -28.86 -7.42
CA ARG A 461 -9.47 -30.03 -7.74
C ARG A 461 -10.93 -29.69 -7.45
N PRO A 462 -11.84 -29.76 -8.43
CA PRO A 462 -13.25 -29.43 -8.20
C PRO A 462 -13.85 -30.39 -7.16
N GLY A 463 -14.40 -29.82 -6.08
CA GLY A 463 -15.09 -30.57 -5.01
C GLY A 463 -14.22 -31.03 -3.84
N ARG A 464 -12.91 -30.76 -3.81
CA ARG A 464 -12.03 -31.08 -2.66
C ARG A 464 -11.40 -29.81 -2.06
N PRO A 465 -11.48 -29.60 -0.73
CA PRO A 465 -10.84 -28.46 -0.09
C PRO A 465 -9.31 -28.58 -0.13
N ALA A 466 -8.61 -27.46 -0.34
CA ALA A 466 -7.14 -27.42 -0.47
C ALA A 466 -6.43 -27.94 0.81
N GLU A 467 -7.07 -27.78 1.95
CA GLU A 467 -6.63 -28.26 3.26
C GLU A 467 -6.50 -29.78 3.28
N ALA A 468 -7.36 -30.51 2.58
CA ALA A 468 -7.31 -31.97 2.50
C ALA A 468 -6.13 -32.45 1.63
N ASP A 469 -5.85 -31.75 0.51
CA ASP A 469 -4.67 -32.05 -0.32
C ASP A 469 -3.37 -31.78 0.46
N MET A 470 -3.33 -30.67 1.23
CA MET A 470 -2.16 -30.34 2.07
C MET A 470 -1.98 -31.32 3.24
N ALA A 471 -3.07 -31.83 3.82
CA ALA A 471 -3.02 -32.87 4.84
C ALA A 471 -2.43 -34.18 4.29
N GLU A 472 -2.87 -34.59 3.09
CA GLU A 472 -2.41 -35.80 2.42
C GLU A 472 -0.93 -35.69 2.03
N VAL A 473 -0.52 -34.57 1.43
CA VAL A 473 0.90 -34.32 1.12
C VAL A 473 1.74 -34.27 2.40
N GLY A 474 1.23 -33.64 3.46
CA GLY A 474 1.88 -33.61 4.77
C GLY A 474 2.10 -35.01 5.36
N SER A 475 1.15 -35.93 5.17
CA SER A 475 1.25 -37.33 5.58
C SER A 475 2.33 -38.08 4.79
N VAL A 476 2.35 -37.92 3.46
CA VAL A 476 3.39 -38.51 2.60
C VAL A 476 4.77 -38.00 3.00
N CYS A 477 4.92 -36.68 3.21
CA CYS A 477 6.18 -36.09 3.67
C CYS A 477 6.67 -36.71 4.99
N ARG A 478 5.79 -36.95 5.98
CA ARG A 478 6.18 -37.60 7.25
C ARG A 478 6.58 -39.06 7.07
N GLN A 479 6.01 -39.77 6.10
CA GLN A 479 6.39 -41.16 5.81
C GLN A 479 7.86 -41.25 5.37
N PHE A 480 8.31 -40.32 4.51
CA PHE A 480 9.69 -40.30 3.99
C PHE A 480 10.68 -39.63 4.95
N PHE A 481 10.29 -38.55 5.61
CA PHE A 481 11.16 -37.84 6.55
C PHE A 481 11.21 -38.44 7.96
N GLY A 482 10.31 -39.38 8.27
CA GLY A 482 10.26 -40.12 9.52
C GLY A 482 9.38 -39.49 10.61
N PRO A 483 9.12 -40.23 11.70
CA PRO A 483 8.13 -39.86 12.72
C PRO A 483 8.55 -38.67 13.59
N ALA A 484 9.85 -38.37 13.67
CA ALA A 484 10.38 -37.22 14.40
C ALA A 484 10.29 -35.91 13.61
N ALA A 485 9.86 -35.96 12.34
CA ALA A 485 9.72 -34.78 11.50
C ALA A 485 8.56 -33.89 11.98
N VAL A 486 8.89 -32.65 12.32
CA VAL A 486 7.90 -31.63 12.66
C VAL A 486 7.53 -30.88 11.39
N GLY A 487 6.26 -30.93 10.97
CA GLY A 487 5.79 -30.27 9.76
C GLY A 487 4.99 -28.99 10.05
N GLY A 488 5.18 -27.97 9.21
CA GLY A 488 4.44 -26.71 9.23
C GLY A 488 3.99 -26.27 7.84
N ARG A 489 2.92 -25.48 7.78
CA ARG A 489 2.44 -24.84 6.55
C ARG A 489 3.21 -23.53 6.36
N PHE A 490 3.98 -23.43 5.27
CA PHE A 490 4.78 -22.25 4.93
C PHE A 490 4.00 -21.28 4.02
N SER A 491 3.20 -21.81 3.08
CA SER A 491 2.26 -21.03 2.28
C SER A 491 1.08 -21.90 1.81
N ALA A 492 0.23 -21.38 0.92
CA ALA A 492 -0.82 -22.16 0.27
C ALA A 492 -0.30 -23.40 -0.49
N SER A 493 0.94 -23.36 -1.00
CA SER A 493 1.55 -24.41 -1.83
C SER A 493 2.90 -24.91 -1.30
N LYS A 494 3.33 -24.42 -0.14
CA LYS A 494 4.64 -24.74 0.45
C LYS A 494 4.49 -25.35 1.83
N LEU A 495 5.19 -26.45 2.06
CA LEU A 495 5.35 -27.08 3.36
C LEU A 495 6.79 -26.95 3.84
N VAL A 496 6.97 -26.84 5.14
CA VAL A 496 8.28 -26.83 5.79
C VAL A 496 8.35 -27.98 6.80
N PHE A 497 9.47 -28.69 6.82
CA PHE A 497 9.72 -29.77 7.76
C PHE A 497 11.01 -29.53 8.52
N PHE A 498 10.94 -29.62 9.84
CA PHE A 498 12.09 -29.65 10.73
C PHE A 498 12.44 -31.09 11.09
N LEU A 499 13.71 -31.42 10.85
CA LEU A 499 14.25 -32.78 10.85
C LEU A 499 15.40 -32.84 11.87
N PRO A 500 15.11 -33.18 13.13
CA PRO A 500 16.13 -33.22 14.18
C PRO A 500 17.14 -34.35 13.90
N GLU A 501 18.43 -34.09 14.17
CA GLU A 501 19.53 -35.08 14.12
C GLU A 501 19.76 -35.74 12.76
N ARG A 502 19.18 -35.18 11.69
CA ARG A 502 19.39 -35.61 10.31
C ARG A 502 20.32 -34.62 9.61
N SER A 503 21.33 -35.14 8.92
CA SER A 503 22.19 -34.32 8.06
C SER A 503 21.56 -34.14 6.66
N PRO A 504 21.81 -33.01 5.96
CA PRO A 504 21.20 -32.76 4.66
C PRO A 504 21.51 -33.84 3.61
N GLY A 505 22.73 -34.39 3.61
CA GLY A 505 23.14 -35.43 2.67
C GLY A 505 22.36 -36.74 2.84
N GLN A 506 21.98 -37.10 4.06
CA GLN A 506 21.14 -38.29 4.35
C GLN A 506 19.69 -38.11 3.91
N LEU A 507 19.26 -36.88 3.65
CA LEU A 507 17.89 -36.55 3.27
C LEU A 507 17.72 -36.38 1.76
N ALA A 508 18.80 -36.42 0.99
CA ALA A 508 18.74 -36.29 -0.47
C ALA A 508 17.96 -37.46 -1.09
N GLU A 509 18.28 -38.70 -0.72
CA GLU A 509 17.59 -39.90 -1.20
C GLU A 509 16.11 -39.89 -0.80
N ALA A 510 15.82 -39.62 0.47
CA ALA A 510 14.45 -39.48 0.97
C ALA A 510 13.66 -38.37 0.28
N GLY A 511 14.31 -37.27 -0.10
CA GLY A 511 13.70 -36.17 -0.85
C GLY A 511 13.39 -36.54 -2.29
N ALA A 512 14.25 -37.33 -2.96
CA ALA A 512 14.01 -37.82 -4.30
C ALA A 512 12.86 -38.83 -4.33
N ASP A 513 12.86 -39.78 -3.39
CA ASP A 513 11.78 -40.76 -3.22
C ASP A 513 10.44 -40.09 -2.89
N LEU A 514 10.47 -39.03 -2.09
CA LEU A 514 9.28 -38.21 -1.81
C LEU A 514 8.71 -37.58 -3.08
N ILE A 515 9.55 -36.98 -3.93
CA ILE A 515 9.10 -36.37 -5.20
C ILE A 515 8.45 -37.44 -6.09
N ALA A 516 9.10 -38.60 -6.25
CA ALA A 516 8.56 -39.71 -7.02
C ALA A 516 7.21 -40.20 -6.45
N ALA A 517 7.11 -40.35 -5.13
CA ALA A 517 5.88 -40.78 -4.48
C ALA A 517 4.73 -39.76 -4.61
N LEU A 518 5.02 -38.46 -4.58
CA LEU A 518 4.01 -37.42 -4.82
C LEU A 518 3.51 -37.43 -6.27
N ALA A 519 4.41 -37.65 -7.23
CA ALA A 519 4.04 -37.81 -8.63
C ALA A 519 3.20 -39.08 -8.87
N GLU A 520 3.62 -40.23 -8.34
CA GLU A 520 2.92 -41.51 -8.56
C GLU A 520 1.59 -41.62 -7.80
N ARG A 521 1.56 -41.22 -6.52
CA ARG A 521 0.39 -41.43 -5.66
C ARG A 521 -0.65 -40.32 -5.80
N LEU A 522 -0.19 -39.10 -6.02
CA LEU A 522 -1.06 -37.92 -6.04
C LEU A 522 -1.12 -37.23 -7.39
N GLY A 523 -0.27 -37.58 -8.36
CA GLY A 523 -0.21 -36.90 -9.66
C GLY A 523 0.23 -35.44 -9.53
N LEU A 524 1.03 -35.11 -8.51
CA LEU A 524 1.49 -33.75 -8.24
C LEU A 524 2.99 -33.62 -8.53
N THR A 525 3.37 -32.59 -9.28
CA THR A 525 4.78 -32.20 -9.39
C THR A 525 5.24 -31.50 -8.12
N ALA A 526 6.46 -31.82 -7.66
CA ALA A 526 7.03 -31.26 -6.44
C ALA A 526 8.48 -30.84 -6.64
N ALA A 527 8.89 -29.77 -5.96
CA ALA A 527 10.29 -29.38 -5.82
C ALA A 527 10.67 -29.31 -4.34
N VAL A 528 11.86 -29.81 -4.00
CA VAL A 528 12.33 -29.91 -2.62
C VAL A 528 13.68 -29.22 -2.46
N GLY A 529 13.77 -28.31 -1.49
CA GLY A 529 15.02 -27.68 -1.07
C GLY A 529 15.37 -28.12 0.36
N ILE A 530 16.60 -28.55 0.59
CA ILE A 530 17.05 -29.06 1.90
C ILE A 530 18.28 -28.27 2.35
N ALA A 531 18.30 -27.80 3.60
CA ALA A 531 19.50 -27.26 4.24
C ALA A 531 19.59 -27.72 5.69
N GLY A 532 20.78 -27.70 6.30
CA GLY A 532 20.93 -28.12 7.69
C GLY A 532 22.13 -27.50 8.38
N TYR A 533 22.28 -27.82 9.65
CA TYR A 533 23.38 -27.41 10.51
C TYR A 533 24.12 -28.64 11.02
N PRO A 534 25.47 -28.62 11.10
CA PRO A 534 26.35 -27.59 10.54
C PRO A 534 26.41 -27.69 9.00
N CYS A 535 26.45 -26.56 8.31
CA CYS A 535 26.69 -26.49 6.88
C CYS A 535 27.49 -25.24 6.55
N LEU A 536 28.66 -25.44 5.95
CA LEU A 536 29.65 -24.38 5.71
C LEU A 536 29.98 -23.62 7.02
N ASN A 537 30.20 -22.31 6.92
CA ASN A 537 30.46 -21.42 8.06
C ASN A 537 29.20 -20.70 8.57
N TYR A 538 28.01 -21.19 8.24
CA TYR A 538 26.74 -20.55 8.59
C TYR A 538 26.29 -20.85 10.01
N ALA A 539 25.64 -19.87 10.64
CA ALA A 539 25.05 -20.00 11.95
C ALA A 539 23.73 -20.80 11.88
N ARG A 540 23.28 -21.29 13.04
CA ARG A 540 21.98 -21.99 13.17
C ARG A 540 20.79 -21.15 12.70
N THR A 541 20.90 -19.83 12.80
CA THR A 541 19.90 -18.84 12.37
C THR A 541 19.73 -18.80 10.87
N ASP A 542 20.77 -19.15 10.11
CA ASP A 542 20.82 -18.96 8.64
C ASP A 542 20.24 -20.16 7.88
N VAL A 543 20.03 -21.30 8.56
CA VAL A 543 19.51 -22.54 7.95
C VAL A 543 18.18 -22.36 7.20
N PRO A 544 17.18 -21.61 7.68
CA PRO A 544 15.93 -21.37 6.94
C PRO A 544 16.18 -20.65 5.61
N GLU A 545 17.06 -19.64 5.61
CA GLU A 545 17.41 -18.89 4.42
C GLU A 545 18.22 -19.75 3.43
N ASN A 546 19.16 -20.55 3.94
CA ASN A 546 19.88 -21.54 3.15
C ASN A 546 18.95 -22.59 2.54
N CYS A 547 17.91 -23.01 3.28
CA CYS A 547 16.89 -23.92 2.78
C CYS A 547 16.08 -23.30 1.64
N ARG A 548 15.78 -22.00 1.75
CA ARG A 548 15.12 -21.22 0.68
C ARG A 548 16.01 -21.12 -0.56
N LYS A 549 17.31 -20.84 -0.40
CA LYS A 549 18.30 -20.84 -1.49
C LYS A 549 18.43 -22.19 -2.18
N ALA A 550 18.40 -23.29 -1.41
CA ALA A 550 18.38 -24.63 -1.97
C ALA A 550 17.11 -24.89 -2.77
N LEU A 551 15.94 -24.48 -2.26
CA LEU A 551 14.69 -24.63 -3.00
C LEU A 551 14.70 -23.84 -4.32
N ASP A 552 15.20 -22.62 -4.27
CA ASP A 552 15.40 -21.76 -5.43
C ASP A 552 16.30 -22.42 -6.50
N HIS A 553 17.35 -23.12 -6.07
CA HIS A 553 18.19 -23.94 -6.95
C HIS A 553 17.40 -25.13 -7.51
N ALA A 554 16.65 -25.87 -6.69
CA ALA A 554 15.84 -27.01 -7.12
C ALA A 554 14.83 -26.64 -8.21
N LEU A 555 14.23 -25.45 -8.11
CA LEU A 555 13.25 -24.94 -9.08
C LEU A 555 13.84 -24.62 -10.46
N LEU A 556 15.16 -24.41 -10.55
CA LEU A 556 15.86 -24.17 -11.82
C LEU A 556 16.29 -25.47 -12.52
N LEU A 557 16.16 -26.62 -11.86
CA LEU A 557 16.54 -27.90 -12.45
C LEU A 557 15.58 -28.28 -13.60
N PRO A 558 16.10 -28.59 -14.80
CA PRO A 558 15.27 -28.83 -15.98
C PRO A 558 14.58 -30.20 -15.99
N GLN A 559 15.05 -31.15 -15.19
CA GLN A 559 14.57 -32.54 -15.15
C GLN A 559 14.23 -32.97 -13.72
N GLU A 560 13.36 -33.97 -13.59
CA GLU A 560 13.03 -34.59 -12.31
C GLU A 560 14.13 -35.57 -11.86
N PRO A 561 14.35 -35.75 -10.54
CA PRO A 561 13.68 -35.06 -9.44
C PRO A 561 14.19 -33.62 -9.24
N ARG A 562 13.27 -32.66 -9.04
CA ARG A 562 13.61 -31.27 -8.71
C ARG A 562 13.99 -31.14 -7.23
N LEU A 563 15.18 -31.61 -6.90
CA LEU A 563 15.72 -31.65 -5.56
C LEU A 563 17.07 -30.93 -5.53
N ALA A 564 17.27 -30.06 -4.55
CA ALA A 564 18.59 -29.53 -4.24
C ALA A 564 18.85 -29.52 -2.73
N VAL A 565 20.05 -29.98 -2.38
CA VAL A 565 20.62 -29.81 -1.04
C VAL A 565 21.51 -28.58 -1.08
N PHE A 566 21.42 -27.73 -0.07
CA PHE A 566 22.15 -26.48 0.01
C PHE A 566 23.66 -26.70 -0.12
N ASP A 567 24.24 -26.08 -1.14
CA ASP A 567 25.61 -26.24 -1.58
C ASP A 567 26.15 -24.94 -2.23
N THR A 568 27.36 -25.00 -2.79
CA THR A 568 27.98 -23.83 -3.44
C THR A 568 27.27 -23.42 -4.73
N LEU A 569 26.56 -24.33 -5.41
CA LEU A 569 25.70 -24.01 -6.54
C LEU A 569 24.46 -23.23 -6.10
N SER A 570 23.87 -23.59 -4.97
CA SER A 570 22.73 -22.87 -4.38
C SER A 570 23.09 -21.41 -4.05
N LEU A 571 24.31 -21.18 -3.54
CA LEU A 571 24.86 -19.82 -3.36
C LEU A 571 25.10 -19.10 -4.68
N THR A 572 25.57 -19.80 -5.71
CA THR A 572 25.80 -19.22 -7.05
C THR A 572 24.48 -18.79 -7.68
N VAL A 573 23.44 -19.61 -7.60
CA VAL A 573 22.08 -19.30 -8.05
C VAL A 573 21.52 -18.08 -7.29
N SER A 574 21.73 -18.03 -5.97
CA SER A 574 21.35 -16.85 -5.16
C SER A 574 22.07 -15.59 -5.64
N GLY A 575 23.37 -15.67 -5.90
CA GLY A 575 24.16 -14.57 -6.44
C GLY A 575 23.68 -14.11 -7.82
N ASP A 576 23.38 -15.05 -8.73
CA ASP A 576 22.86 -14.75 -10.07
C ASP A 576 21.51 -14.04 -10.00
N ARG A 577 20.66 -14.42 -9.03
CA ARG A 577 19.40 -13.73 -8.76
C ARG A 577 19.64 -12.29 -8.31
N HIS A 578 20.52 -12.05 -7.34
CA HIS A 578 20.85 -10.68 -6.90
C HIS A 578 21.41 -9.84 -8.06
N PHE A 579 22.28 -10.44 -8.89
CA PHE A 579 22.84 -9.78 -10.06
C PHE A 579 21.76 -9.38 -11.08
N ALA A 580 20.78 -10.24 -11.33
CA ALA A 580 19.65 -9.96 -12.23
C ALA A 580 18.76 -8.81 -11.70
N HIS A 581 18.58 -8.72 -10.38
CA HIS A 581 17.87 -7.61 -9.73
C HIS A 581 18.68 -6.31 -9.67
N GLY A 582 19.95 -6.34 -10.09
CA GLY A 582 20.84 -5.18 -10.09
C GLY A 582 21.59 -4.95 -8.78
N ASP A 583 21.40 -5.79 -7.76
CA ASP A 583 22.14 -5.74 -6.50
C ASP A 583 23.50 -6.42 -6.65
N ILE A 584 24.45 -5.68 -7.20
CA ILE A 584 25.80 -6.20 -7.49
C ILE A 584 26.58 -6.50 -6.19
N TYR A 585 26.32 -5.80 -5.10
CA TYR A 585 27.04 -6.01 -3.84
C TYR A 585 26.58 -7.28 -3.14
N ALA A 586 25.27 -7.53 -3.04
CA ALA A 586 24.74 -8.78 -2.51
C ALA A 586 25.19 -9.98 -3.36
N ALA A 587 25.14 -9.85 -4.69
CA ALA A 587 25.62 -10.89 -5.60
C ALA A 587 27.10 -11.24 -5.34
N MET A 588 27.96 -10.23 -5.18
CA MET A 588 29.37 -10.45 -4.86
C MET A 588 29.57 -11.19 -3.55
N GLU A 589 28.78 -10.90 -2.53
CA GLU A 589 28.91 -11.56 -1.23
C GLU A 589 28.54 -13.04 -1.34
N GLU A 590 27.43 -13.37 -2.00
CA GLU A 590 27.04 -14.77 -2.26
C GLU A 590 28.12 -15.54 -3.03
N TYR A 591 28.71 -14.95 -4.09
CA TYR A 591 29.79 -15.62 -4.83
C TYR A 591 31.05 -15.80 -4.00
N LYS A 592 31.39 -14.85 -3.12
CA LYS A 592 32.53 -15.03 -2.20
C LYS A 592 32.26 -16.14 -1.20
N GLN A 593 31.06 -16.21 -0.63
CA GLN A 593 30.69 -17.30 0.28
C GLN A 593 30.75 -18.67 -0.43
N ALA A 594 30.28 -18.73 -1.69
CA ALA A 594 30.41 -19.93 -2.51
C ALA A 594 31.89 -20.34 -2.68
N LEU A 595 32.78 -19.37 -2.95
CA LEU A 595 34.22 -19.62 -3.13
C LEU A 595 34.97 -19.90 -1.83
N LEU A 596 34.52 -19.37 -0.69
CA LEU A 596 35.06 -19.73 0.63
C LEU A 596 34.75 -21.18 0.98
N SER A 597 33.59 -21.67 0.54
CA SER A 597 33.20 -23.07 0.70
C SER A 597 33.89 -24.00 -0.31
N ASP A 598 33.97 -23.59 -1.57
CA ASP A 598 34.57 -24.35 -2.66
C ASP A 598 35.32 -23.40 -3.58
N GLU A 599 36.63 -23.29 -3.37
CA GLU A 599 37.49 -22.45 -4.19
C GLU A 599 37.56 -22.91 -5.65
N THR A 600 37.18 -24.15 -5.94
CA THR A 600 37.19 -24.73 -7.29
C THR A 600 35.93 -24.40 -8.10
N ASN A 601 34.93 -23.75 -7.50
CA ASN A 601 33.71 -23.35 -8.19
C ASN A 601 34.00 -22.25 -9.24
N VAL A 602 34.22 -22.69 -10.48
CA VAL A 602 34.56 -21.84 -11.61
C VAL A 602 33.41 -20.88 -11.99
N LEU A 603 32.15 -21.31 -11.81
CA LEU A 603 30.97 -20.49 -12.11
C LEU A 603 30.90 -19.28 -11.18
N ALA A 604 30.97 -19.50 -9.86
CA ALA A 604 30.98 -18.43 -8.87
C ALA A 604 32.17 -17.48 -9.08
N ARG A 605 33.36 -18.01 -9.41
CA ARG A 605 34.55 -17.18 -9.69
C ARG A 605 34.39 -16.31 -10.93
N ASN A 606 33.84 -16.87 -12.02
CA ASN A 606 33.55 -16.11 -13.22
C ASN A 606 32.49 -15.03 -12.95
N SER A 607 31.41 -15.34 -12.23
CA SER A 607 30.36 -14.38 -11.88
C SER A 607 30.84 -13.28 -10.93
N LEU A 608 31.72 -13.58 -9.98
CA LEU A 608 32.42 -12.59 -9.15
C LEU A 608 33.25 -11.64 -10.02
N GLY A 609 34.00 -12.17 -10.99
CA GLY A 609 34.74 -11.38 -11.96
C GLY A 609 33.85 -10.42 -12.77
N ILE A 610 32.66 -10.86 -13.16
CA ILE A 610 31.68 -10.02 -13.87
C ILE A 610 31.20 -8.88 -12.98
N CYS A 611 30.88 -9.16 -11.71
CA CYS A 611 30.45 -8.14 -10.75
C CYS A 611 31.53 -7.07 -10.54
N LEU A 612 32.78 -7.51 -10.32
CA LEU A 612 33.94 -6.61 -10.19
C LEU A 612 34.12 -5.73 -11.42
N ALA A 613 33.95 -6.29 -12.63
CA ALA A 613 34.03 -5.53 -13.88
C ALA A 613 32.91 -4.48 -14.00
N ARG A 614 31.70 -4.81 -13.52
CA ARG A 614 30.54 -3.89 -13.53
C ARG A 614 30.74 -2.71 -12.56
N LEU A 615 31.35 -2.96 -11.41
CA LEU A 615 31.76 -1.91 -10.45
C LEU A 615 33.01 -1.12 -10.86
N GLY A 616 33.58 -1.38 -12.03
CA GLY A 616 34.79 -0.69 -12.50
C GLY A 616 36.10 -1.18 -11.86
N ARG A 617 36.06 -2.22 -11.02
CA ARG A 617 37.24 -2.84 -10.39
C ARG A 617 37.94 -3.79 -11.37
N LEU A 618 38.40 -3.23 -12.49
CA LEU A 618 38.86 -3.97 -13.67
C LEU A 618 40.09 -4.85 -13.40
N ALA A 619 41.05 -4.38 -12.59
CA ALA A 619 42.24 -5.16 -12.25
C ALA A 619 41.90 -6.42 -11.43
N GLN A 620 40.96 -6.32 -10.50
CA GLN A 620 40.48 -7.45 -9.70
C GLN A 620 39.68 -8.43 -10.57
N ALA A 621 38.81 -7.91 -11.45
CA ALA A 621 38.09 -8.74 -12.40
C ALA A 621 39.02 -9.54 -13.32
N ARG A 622 40.09 -8.89 -13.81
CA ARG A 622 41.13 -9.54 -14.63
C ARG A 622 41.75 -10.73 -13.89
N ALA A 623 42.11 -10.55 -12.62
CA ALA A 623 42.71 -11.60 -11.80
C ALA A 623 41.76 -12.80 -11.61
N GLU A 624 40.47 -12.57 -11.36
CA GLU A 624 39.51 -13.68 -11.22
C GLU A 624 39.32 -14.45 -12.53
N PHE A 625 39.22 -13.76 -13.68
CA PHE A 625 39.14 -14.44 -14.97
C PHE A 625 40.41 -15.22 -15.32
N GLU A 626 41.60 -14.70 -14.98
CA GLU A 626 42.87 -15.40 -15.17
C GLU A 626 42.96 -16.67 -14.31
N ARG A 627 42.43 -16.65 -13.09
CA ARG A 627 42.31 -17.84 -12.24
C ARG A 627 41.37 -18.88 -12.85
N VAL A 628 40.21 -18.47 -13.36
CA VAL A 628 39.31 -19.37 -14.10
C VAL A 628 40.03 -19.99 -15.30
N ILE A 629 40.75 -19.21 -16.09
CA ILE A 629 41.48 -19.71 -17.27
C ILE A 629 42.65 -20.62 -16.89
N THR A 630 43.24 -20.43 -15.71
CA THR A 630 44.29 -21.30 -15.19
C THR A 630 43.73 -22.69 -14.86
N ALA A 631 42.54 -22.74 -14.25
CA ALA A 631 41.84 -23.99 -13.97
C ALA A 631 41.26 -24.63 -15.25
N GLU A 632 40.66 -23.82 -16.13
CA GLU A 632 40.01 -24.24 -17.37
C GLU A 632 40.52 -23.42 -18.58
N PRO A 633 41.62 -23.84 -19.23
CA PRO A 633 42.25 -23.08 -20.31
C PRO A 633 41.37 -22.83 -21.55
N LYS A 634 40.29 -23.61 -21.70
CA LYS A 634 39.33 -23.52 -22.82
C LYS A 634 37.98 -22.91 -22.40
N ASN A 635 37.84 -22.37 -21.20
CA ASN A 635 36.59 -21.75 -20.76
C ASN A 635 36.28 -20.51 -21.61
N THR A 636 35.28 -20.62 -22.48
CA THR A 636 34.94 -19.61 -23.49
C THR A 636 34.40 -18.33 -22.86
N MET A 637 33.61 -18.45 -21.79
CA MET A 637 33.04 -17.31 -21.06
C MET A 637 34.13 -16.48 -20.42
N ALA A 638 35.03 -17.10 -19.66
CA ALA A 638 36.12 -16.41 -18.99
C ALA A 638 37.12 -15.79 -19.98
N LEU A 639 37.44 -16.49 -21.09
CA LEU A 639 38.30 -15.95 -22.16
C LEU A 639 37.68 -14.72 -22.82
N TYR A 640 36.35 -14.72 -23.07
CA TYR A 640 35.65 -13.56 -23.60
C TYR A 640 35.62 -12.41 -22.59
N ASN A 641 35.27 -12.69 -21.34
CA ASN A 641 35.18 -11.70 -20.27
C ASN A 641 36.54 -11.05 -19.98
N LEU A 642 37.63 -11.84 -19.96
CA LEU A 642 39.00 -11.34 -19.87
C LEU A 642 39.31 -10.39 -21.03
N GLY A 643 38.94 -10.76 -22.26
CA GLY A 643 39.12 -9.89 -23.42
C GLY A 643 38.41 -8.54 -23.28
N CYS A 644 37.16 -8.55 -22.80
CA CYS A 644 36.38 -7.34 -22.54
C CYS A 644 37.01 -6.47 -21.44
N VAL A 645 37.47 -7.07 -20.34
CA VAL A 645 38.12 -6.33 -19.24
C VAL A 645 39.45 -5.73 -19.69
N ARG A 646 40.29 -6.49 -20.39
CA ARG A 646 41.57 -6.00 -20.94
C ARG A 646 41.36 -4.85 -21.92
N GLN A 647 40.31 -4.89 -22.75
CA GLN A 647 39.97 -3.78 -23.63
C GLN A 647 39.61 -2.51 -22.84
N ARG A 648 38.83 -2.64 -21.75
CA ARG A 648 38.48 -1.50 -20.87
C ARG A 648 39.68 -0.96 -20.09
N LEU A 649 40.70 -1.78 -19.85
CA LEU A 649 41.99 -1.37 -19.25
C LEU A 649 42.94 -0.72 -20.27
N GLY A 650 42.59 -0.63 -21.56
CA GLY A 650 43.47 -0.11 -22.62
C GLY A 650 44.48 -1.13 -23.16
N GLU A 651 44.43 -2.39 -22.71
CA GLU A 651 45.35 -3.46 -23.10
C GLU A 651 44.89 -4.14 -24.41
N ALA A 652 44.84 -3.37 -25.51
CA ALA A 652 44.26 -3.84 -26.79
C ALA A 652 44.91 -5.12 -27.34
N ALA A 653 46.24 -5.27 -27.22
CA ALA A 653 46.94 -6.48 -27.65
C ALA A 653 46.51 -7.71 -26.81
N GLY A 654 46.46 -7.54 -25.48
CA GLY A 654 46.03 -8.59 -24.55
C GLY A 654 44.57 -9.01 -24.76
N ALA A 655 43.69 -8.05 -25.05
CA ALA A 655 42.29 -8.30 -25.40
C ALA A 655 42.15 -9.13 -26.68
N ARG A 656 42.90 -8.76 -27.73
CA ARG A 656 42.92 -9.50 -29.00
C ARG A 656 43.34 -10.95 -28.79
N THR A 657 44.39 -11.19 -28.01
CA THR A 657 44.86 -12.55 -27.70
C THR A 657 43.81 -13.35 -26.94
N ALA A 658 43.10 -12.74 -25.98
CA ALA A 658 42.06 -13.41 -25.23
C ALA A 658 40.86 -13.81 -26.12
N PHE A 659 40.39 -12.90 -26.98
CA PHE A 659 39.32 -13.23 -27.95
C PHE A 659 39.76 -14.29 -28.97
N GLN A 660 41.01 -14.27 -29.43
CA GLN A 660 41.54 -15.33 -30.31
C GLN A 660 41.63 -16.67 -29.60
N LYS A 661 42.01 -16.71 -28.32
CA LYS A 661 41.95 -17.94 -27.50
C LYS A 661 40.51 -18.43 -27.36
N CYS A 662 39.56 -17.53 -27.12
CA CYS A 662 38.13 -17.86 -27.08
C CYS A 662 37.68 -18.51 -28.41
N LEU A 663 38.09 -17.96 -29.56
CA LEU A 663 37.77 -18.55 -30.87
C LEU A 663 38.51 -19.86 -31.18
N ARG A 664 39.66 -20.12 -30.57
CA ARG A 664 40.31 -21.44 -30.65
C ARG A 664 39.54 -22.49 -29.84
N ALA A 665 38.93 -22.09 -28.72
CA ALA A 665 38.10 -22.98 -27.90
C ALA A 665 36.70 -23.18 -28.50
N ASN A 666 36.08 -22.12 -29.03
CA ASN A 666 34.81 -22.15 -29.75
C ASN A 666 34.89 -21.28 -31.02
N PRO A 667 35.14 -21.88 -32.20
CA PRO A 667 35.25 -21.18 -33.47
C PRO A 667 34.02 -20.35 -33.88
N GLY A 668 32.84 -20.70 -33.36
CA GLY A 668 31.56 -20.05 -33.61
C GLY A 668 31.13 -19.04 -32.54
N HIS A 669 32.01 -18.65 -31.61
CA HIS A 669 31.65 -17.69 -30.56
C HIS A 669 31.44 -16.26 -31.14
N VAL A 670 30.17 -15.95 -31.45
CA VAL A 670 29.74 -14.72 -32.13
C VAL A 670 30.27 -13.47 -31.48
N SER A 671 30.11 -13.33 -30.16
CA SER A 671 30.56 -12.13 -29.44
C SER A 671 32.07 -11.89 -29.59
N SER A 672 32.89 -12.94 -29.64
CA SER A 672 34.35 -12.81 -29.86
C SER A 672 34.68 -12.45 -31.31
N LEU A 673 33.96 -13.01 -32.29
CA LEU A 673 34.08 -12.63 -33.70
C LEU A 673 33.75 -11.14 -33.91
N LEU A 674 32.65 -10.67 -33.32
CA LEU A 674 32.23 -9.27 -33.41
C LEU A 674 33.24 -8.32 -32.73
N ARG A 675 33.76 -8.68 -31.56
CA ARG A 675 34.81 -7.89 -30.87
C ARG A 675 36.08 -7.79 -31.71
N LEU A 676 36.57 -8.91 -32.26
CA LEU A 676 37.76 -8.91 -33.14
C LEU A 676 37.51 -8.15 -34.45
N GLY A 677 36.31 -8.25 -35.02
CA GLY A 677 35.90 -7.46 -36.18
C GLY A 677 35.96 -5.97 -35.89
N ARG A 678 35.34 -5.51 -34.80
CA ARG A 678 35.39 -4.11 -34.36
C ARG A 678 36.82 -3.63 -34.11
N MET A 679 37.65 -4.42 -33.44
CA MET A 679 39.07 -4.07 -33.22
C MET A 679 39.85 -3.96 -34.54
N ALA A 680 39.47 -4.73 -35.58
CA ALA A 680 40.05 -4.61 -36.91
C ALA A 680 39.57 -3.33 -37.63
N GLU A 681 38.31 -2.93 -37.49
CA GLU A 681 37.79 -1.64 -37.98
C GLU A 681 38.49 -0.45 -37.36
N GLU A 682 38.63 -0.46 -36.03
CA GLU A 682 39.34 0.58 -35.27
C GLU A 682 40.80 0.69 -35.73
N SER A 683 41.40 -0.43 -36.15
CA SER A 683 42.74 -0.47 -36.77
C SER A 683 42.76 -0.17 -38.28
N ARG A 684 41.65 0.31 -38.86
CA ARG A 684 41.44 0.55 -40.31
C ARG A 684 41.65 -0.68 -41.22
N ARG A 685 41.65 -1.90 -40.68
CA ARG A 685 41.76 -3.17 -41.43
C ARG A 685 40.37 -3.68 -41.84
N LEU A 686 39.71 -2.94 -42.74
CA LEU A 686 38.31 -3.17 -43.07
C LEU A 686 38.02 -4.56 -43.66
N GLU A 687 38.93 -5.13 -44.45
CA GLU A 687 38.73 -6.49 -45.01
C GLU A 687 38.80 -7.60 -43.96
N ALA A 688 39.69 -7.44 -42.97
CA ALA A 688 39.77 -8.36 -41.85
C ALA A 688 38.50 -8.28 -40.99
N ALA A 689 37.97 -7.07 -40.78
CA ALA A 689 36.70 -6.87 -40.07
C ALA A 689 35.54 -7.58 -40.78
N LEU A 690 35.42 -7.39 -42.12
CA LEU A 690 34.39 -8.06 -42.92
C LEU A 690 34.47 -9.58 -42.79
N LYS A 691 35.68 -10.16 -42.81
CA LYS A 691 35.87 -11.61 -42.64
C LYS A 691 35.35 -12.10 -41.28
N TYR A 692 35.59 -11.35 -40.20
CA TYR A 692 35.09 -11.71 -38.88
C TYR A 692 33.56 -11.61 -38.79
N TYR A 693 32.96 -10.57 -39.34
CA TYR A 693 31.51 -10.40 -39.31
C TYR A 693 30.77 -11.39 -40.21
N ARG A 694 31.31 -11.73 -41.39
CA ARG A 694 30.77 -12.80 -42.23
C ARG A 694 30.81 -14.15 -41.52
N ARG A 695 31.90 -14.44 -40.80
CA ARG A 695 31.98 -15.63 -39.95
C ARG A 695 30.94 -15.61 -38.83
N ALA A 696 30.70 -14.46 -38.20
CA ALA A 696 29.66 -14.32 -37.18
C ALA A 696 28.27 -14.58 -37.80
N SER A 697 28.00 -14.03 -38.98
CA SER A 697 26.73 -14.17 -39.68
C SER A 697 26.47 -15.63 -40.08
N ALA A 698 27.50 -16.33 -40.53
CA ALA A 698 27.42 -17.76 -40.89
C ALA A 698 27.08 -18.68 -39.72
N THR A 699 27.18 -18.22 -38.46
CA THR A 699 26.78 -19.04 -37.29
C THR A 699 25.26 -19.09 -37.08
N GLY A 700 24.51 -18.17 -37.68
CA GLY A 700 23.06 -18.01 -37.44
C GLY A 700 22.68 -17.49 -36.04
N ASN A 701 23.62 -17.38 -35.11
CA ASN A 701 23.38 -16.92 -33.75
C ASN A 701 23.47 -15.38 -33.66
N ALA A 702 22.55 -14.76 -32.93
CA ALA A 702 22.42 -13.30 -32.80
C ALA A 702 22.47 -12.55 -34.16
N PRO A 703 21.55 -12.88 -35.10
CA PRO A 703 21.57 -12.34 -36.47
C PRO A 703 21.39 -10.82 -36.51
N ALA A 704 20.45 -10.25 -35.72
CA ALA A 704 20.23 -8.81 -35.63
C ALA A 704 21.51 -8.04 -35.23
N LEU A 705 22.19 -8.53 -34.19
CA LEU A 705 23.43 -7.95 -33.69
C LEU A 705 24.53 -7.97 -34.76
N THR A 706 24.66 -9.09 -35.48
CA THR A 706 25.68 -9.23 -36.53
C THR A 706 25.38 -8.33 -37.74
N LEU A 707 24.11 -8.26 -38.16
CA LEU A 707 23.66 -7.38 -39.24
C LEU A 707 23.94 -5.91 -38.92
N ARG A 708 23.71 -5.47 -37.68
CA ARG A 708 24.08 -4.12 -37.24
C ARG A 708 25.58 -3.84 -37.40
N HIS A 709 26.44 -4.81 -37.08
CA HIS A 709 27.88 -4.68 -37.25
C HIS A 709 28.30 -4.63 -38.74
N LEU A 710 27.67 -5.44 -39.59
CA LEU A 710 27.86 -5.40 -41.05
C LEU A 710 27.41 -4.06 -41.65
N ALA A 711 26.24 -3.55 -41.23
CA ALA A 711 25.75 -2.25 -41.66
C ALA A 711 26.70 -1.10 -41.29
N ARG A 712 27.22 -1.11 -40.05
CA ARG A 712 28.22 -0.12 -39.61
C ARG A 712 29.48 -0.14 -40.46
N LEU A 713 29.95 -1.34 -40.82
CA LEU A 713 31.10 -1.50 -41.71
C LEU A 713 30.79 -1.02 -43.13
N ALA A 714 29.60 -1.30 -43.64
CA ALA A 714 29.13 -0.83 -44.95
C ALA A 714 29.05 0.70 -45.00
N LEU A 715 28.48 1.35 -43.98
CA LEU A 715 28.50 2.81 -43.80
C LEU A 715 29.94 3.36 -43.82
N THR A 716 30.86 2.72 -43.09
CA THR A 716 32.27 3.14 -43.03
C THR A 716 32.97 3.00 -44.39
N ARG A 717 32.51 2.09 -45.25
CA ARG A 717 33.00 1.88 -46.61
C ARG A 717 32.26 2.72 -47.66
N GLY A 718 31.28 3.52 -47.27
CA GLY A 718 30.44 4.31 -48.18
C GLY A 718 29.43 3.49 -48.99
N ARG A 719 29.12 2.26 -48.59
CA ARG A 719 28.12 1.40 -49.26
C ARG A 719 26.77 1.57 -48.56
N LEU A 720 26.05 2.62 -48.95
CA LEU A 720 24.83 3.06 -48.26
C LEU A 720 23.66 2.09 -48.49
N ASP A 721 23.48 1.56 -49.70
CA ASP A 721 22.45 0.56 -50.01
C ASP A 721 22.61 -0.74 -49.20
N GLU A 722 23.84 -1.27 -49.14
CA GLU A 722 24.15 -2.46 -48.33
C GLU A 722 23.90 -2.19 -46.84
N ALA A 723 24.22 -0.99 -46.35
CA ALA A 723 23.96 -0.60 -44.97
C ALA A 723 22.46 -0.51 -44.66
N ARG A 724 21.67 0.06 -45.58
CA ARG A 724 20.22 0.18 -45.48
C ARG A 724 19.55 -1.18 -45.34
N GLU A 725 19.88 -2.10 -46.23
CA GLU A 725 19.34 -3.46 -46.21
C GLU A 725 19.67 -4.18 -44.89
N HIS A 726 20.93 -4.12 -44.47
CA HIS A 726 21.35 -4.74 -43.21
C HIS A 726 20.69 -4.11 -41.97
N LEU A 727 20.50 -2.79 -41.92
CA LEU A 727 19.79 -2.12 -40.83
C LEU A 727 18.32 -2.45 -40.82
N HIS A 728 17.67 -2.49 -41.99
CA HIS A 728 16.28 -2.87 -42.12
C HIS A 728 16.05 -4.29 -41.59
N GLN A 729 16.86 -5.26 -42.03
CA GLN A 729 16.80 -6.63 -41.53
C GLN A 729 17.11 -6.73 -40.02
N ALA A 730 18.07 -5.94 -39.51
CA ALA A 730 18.38 -5.91 -38.08
C ALA A 730 17.19 -5.42 -37.25
N LEU A 731 16.51 -4.36 -37.69
CA LEU A 731 15.35 -3.77 -37.02
C LEU A 731 14.07 -4.60 -37.18
N LEU A 732 13.93 -5.39 -38.25
CA LEU A 732 12.87 -6.39 -38.35
C LEU A 732 13.02 -7.49 -37.30
N LEU A 733 14.26 -7.90 -37.00
CA LEU A 733 14.56 -8.94 -36.02
C LEU A 733 14.56 -8.42 -34.58
N ASP A 734 15.05 -7.20 -34.35
CA ASP A 734 14.99 -6.51 -33.06
C ASP A 734 14.59 -5.04 -33.24
N PRO A 735 13.28 -4.73 -33.17
CA PRO A 735 12.78 -3.37 -33.32
C PRO A 735 13.26 -2.40 -32.23
N LYS A 736 13.79 -2.92 -31.10
CA LYS A 736 14.23 -2.13 -29.95
C LYS A 736 15.76 -2.01 -29.86
N ASP A 737 16.50 -2.34 -30.93
CA ASP A 737 17.94 -2.11 -30.96
C ASP A 737 18.27 -0.62 -31.18
N ALA A 738 18.49 0.10 -30.08
CA ALA A 738 18.81 1.53 -30.08
C ALA A 738 20.03 1.88 -30.96
N PHE A 739 21.03 0.99 -31.07
CA PHE A 739 22.20 1.24 -31.93
C PHE A 739 21.87 1.07 -33.42
N SER A 740 20.94 0.19 -33.78
CA SER A 740 20.47 0.06 -35.17
C SER A 740 19.63 1.27 -35.55
N LEU A 741 18.73 1.72 -34.67
CA LEU A 741 17.93 2.95 -34.85
C LEU A 741 18.83 4.19 -35.04
N GLN A 742 19.87 4.33 -34.22
CA GLN A 742 20.84 5.42 -34.34
C GLN A 742 21.62 5.38 -35.66
N LEU A 743 22.04 4.19 -36.12
CA LEU A 743 22.73 4.06 -37.40
C LEU A 743 21.79 4.33 -38.58
N MET A 744 20.52 3.95 -38.47
CA MET A 744 19.50 4.23 -39.49
C MET A 744 19.21 5.73 -39.59
N ALA A 745 19.04 6.41 -38.45
CA ALA A 745 18.92 7.87 -38.42
C ALA A 745 20.13 8.55 -39.07
N ARG A 746 21.35 8.08 -38.76
CA ARG A 746 22.58 8.59 -39.40
C ARG A 746 22.60 8.34 -40.91
N LEU A 747 22.13 7.19 -41.38
CA LEU A 747 22.04 6.86 -42.81
C LEU A 747 21.12 7.85 -43.53
N TYR A 748 19.88 8.03 -43.04
CA TYR A 748 18.92 8.99 -43.62
C TYR A 748 19.49 10.42 -43.71
N LEU A 749 20.16 10.90 -42.66
CA LEU A 749 20.80 12.22 -42.68
C LEU A 749 21.98 12.30 -43.66
N THR A 750 22.69 11.20 -43.91
CA THR A 750 23.85 11.17 -44.81
C THR A 750 23.41 11.22 -46.28
N GLU A 751 22.28 10.57 -46.60
CA GLU A 751 21.70 10.57 -47.96
C GLU A 751 20.88 11.82 -48.26
N GLY A 752 20.63 12.68 -47.25
CA GLY A 752 19.77 13.86 -47.39
C GLY A 752 18.30 13.49 -47.58
N GLU A 753 17.92 12.27 -47.21
CA GLU A 753 16.54 11.79 -47.21
C GLU A 753 15.76 12.34 -46.01
N ASP A 754 14.45 12.09 -46.01
CA ASP A 754 13.45 12.60 -45.05
C ASP A 754 13.98 12.77 -43.59
N PRO A 755 14.32 14.02 -43.20
CA PRO A 755 14.86 14.31 -41.87
C PRO A 755 13.86 14.02 -40.74
N ALA A 756 12.56 13.92 -41.03
CA ALA A 756 11.54 13.57 -40.04
C ALA A 756 11.61 12.09 -39.65
N ILE A 757 11.88 11.20 -40.62
CA ILE A 757 12.14 9.77 -40.34
C ILE A 757 13.42 9.61 -39.52
N ALA A 758 14.46 10.36 -39.86
CA ALA A 758 15.71 10.37 -39.09
C ALA A 758 15.50 10.81 -37.63
N GLU A 759 14.71 11.87 -37.40
CA GLU A 759 14.34 12.33 -36.06
C GLU A 759 13.57 11.26 -35.29
N ALA A 760 12.55 10.65 -35.90
CA ALA A 760 11.74 9.63 -35.24
C ALA A 760 12.60 8.46 -34.74
N MET A 761 13.51 7.97 -35.59
CA MET A 761 14.44 6.90 -35.22
C MET A 761 15.45 7.34 -34.16
N ALA A 762 15.96 8.57 -34.24
CA ALA A 762 16.87 9.13 -33.23
C ALA A 762 16.20 9.33 -31.87
N ARG A 763 14.94 9.80 -31.82
CA ARG A 763 14.16 9.92 -30.58
C ARG A 763 13.91 8.56 -29.94
N GLN A 764 13.58 7.54 -30.74
CA GLN A 764 13.42 6.18 -30.23
C GLN A 764 14.74 5.62 -29.67
N ALA A 765 15.87 5.84 -30.35
CA ALA A 765 17.18 5.43 -29.85
C ALA A 765 17.53 6.08 -28.50
N VAL A 766 17.27 7.38 -28.37
CA VAL A 766 17.48 8.15 -27.12
C VAL A 766 16.55 7.67 -26.01
N ALA A 767 15.27 7.44 -26.30
CA ALA A 767 14.30 6.95 -25.31
C ALA A 767 14.70 5.59 -24.74
N LEU A 768 15.27 4.71 -25.57
CA LEU A 768 15.75 3.39 -25.15
C LEU A 768 17.06 3.48 -24.35
N ARG A 769 17.94 4.44 -24.65
CA ARG A 769 19.29 4.57 -24.06
C ARG A 769 19.70 6.03 -23.87
N PRO A 770 19.16 6.71 -22.85
CA PRO A 770 19.45 8.12 -22.60
C PRO A 770 20.88 8.36 -22.08
N ASP A 771 21.57 7.31 -21.61
CA ASP A 771 22.94 7.34 -21.11
C ASP A 771 24.00 7.58 -22.21
N ARG A 772 23.62 7.45 -23.49
CA ARG A 772 24.55 7.53 -24.63
C ARG A 772 24.54 8.90 -25.27
N LYS A 773 25.62 9.67 -25.02
CA LYS A 773 25.86 11.00 -25.63
C LYS A 773 25.80 10.97 -27.16
N GLU A 774 26.29 9.89 -27.79
CA GLU A 774 26.25 9.68 -29.24
C GLU A 774 24.82 9.73 -29.81
N PHE A 775 23.82 9.28 -29.04
CA PHE A 775 22.43 9.21 -29.52
C PHE A 775 21.77 10.58 -29.49
N TRP A 776 22.06 11.36 -28.45
CA TRP A 776 21.66 12.76 -28.34
C TRP A 776 22.30 13.64 -29.42
N ALA A 777 23.57 13.39 -29.77
CA ALA A 777 24.23 14.08 -30.87
C ALA A 777 23.53 13.80 -32.21
N GLU A 778 23.14 12.54 -32.46
CA GLU A 778 22.38 12.19 -33.67
C GLU A 778 21.00 12.83 -33.72
N LEU A 779 20.29 12.90 -32.58
CA LEU A 779 19.00 13.58 -32.50
C LEU A 779 19.15 15.09 -32.77
N SER A 780 20.18 15.73 -32.20
CA SER A 780 20.48 17.14 -32.45
C SER A 780 20.73 17.39 -33.95
N ARG A 781 21.51 16.53 -34.61
CA ARG A 781 21.75 16.61 -36.06
C ARG A 781 20.45 16.46 -36.88
N ALA A 782 19.55 15.56 -36.46
CA ALA A 782 18.27 15.38 -37.14
C ALA A 782 17.33 16.59 -36.99
N LEU A 783 17.27 17.19 -35.80
CA LEU A 783 16.47 18.38 -35.51
C LEU A 783 17.00 19.62 -36.26
N ALA A 784 18.32 19.79 -36.29
CA ALA A 784 18.96 20.88 -37.04
C ALA A 784 18.70 20.76 -38.56
N ALA A 785 18.69 19.54 -39.12
CA ALA A 785 18.36 19.30 -40.51
C ALA A 785 16.91 19.68 -40.88
N GLN A 786 16.01 19.80 -39.89
CA GLN A 786 14.64 20.28 -40.05
C GLN A 786 14.47 21.78 -39.74
N GLY A 787 15.55 22.50 -39.41
CA GLY A 787 15.50 23.91 -39.01
C GLY A 787 14.95 24.16 -37.59
N ARG A 788 14.89 23.13 -36.74
CA ARG A 788 14.44 23.23 -35.33
C ARG A 788 15.62 23.49 -34.40
N ASP A 789 16.23 24.66 -34.55
CA ASP A 789 17.52 25.01 -33.92
C ASP A 789 17.48 25.08 -32.39
N GLU A 790 16.33 25.42 -31.79
CA GLU A 790 16.19 25.45 -30.33
C GLU A 790 16.21 24.05 -29.72
N GLU A 791 15.39 23.13 -30.23
CA GLU A 791 15.38 21.75 -29.77
C GLU A 791 16.69 21.01 -30.09
N ALA A 792 17.33 21.35 -31.21
CA ALA A 792 18.66 20.84 -31.54
C ALA A 792 19.70 21.27 -30.49
N ARG A 793 19.64 22.51 -30.00
CA ARG A 793 20.50 23.02 -28.91
C ARG A 793 20.21 22.32 -27.59
N GLU A 794 18.95 22.08 -27.26
CA GLU A 794 18.58 21.32 -26.06
C GLU A 794 19.10 19.87 -26.10
N ALA A 795 18.92 19.18 -27.23
CA ALA A 795 19.46 17.84 -27.42
C ALA A 795 21.00 17.83 -27.36
N MET A 796 21.66 18.87 -27.87
CA MET A 796 23.11 19.02 -27.80
C MET A 796 23.59 19.27 -26.36
N ALA A 797 22.89 20.08 -25.56
CA ALA A 797 23.22 20.32 -24.15
C ALA A 797 23.23 19.03 -23.33
N ARG A 798 22.31 18.10 -23.63
CA ARG A 798 22.29 16.76 -23.01
C ARG A 798 23.53 15.90 -23.36
N THR A 799 24.22 16.18 -24.47
CA THR A 799 25.50 15.52 -24.78
C THR A 799 26.64 16.03 -23.87
N GLU A 800 26.59 17.30 -23.50
CA GLU A 800 27.61 17.97 -22.69
C GLU A 800 27.46 17.65 -21.20
N GLY A 801 26.27 17.21 -20.78
CA GLY A 801 25.96 16.80 -19.40
C GLY A 801 25.39 17.94 -18.55
N VAL A 802 24.78 18.94 -19.20
CA VAL A 802 24.06 20.05 -18.59
C VAL A 802 22.56 19.74 -18.52
#